data_AF-A0A959AZF7-F1
#
_entry.id   AF-A0A959AZF7-F1
#
_cell.length_a   1.000
_cell.length_b   1.000
_cell.length_c   1.000
_cell.angle_alpha   90.00
_cell.angle_beta   90.00
_cell.angle_gamma   90.00
#
_symmetry.space_group_name_H-M   'P 1'
#
loop_
_entity.id
_entity.type
_entity.pdbx_description
1 polymer ?
#
loop_
_entity_poly.entity_id
_entity_poly.type
_entity_poly.pdbx_seq_one_letter_code
_entity_poly.pdbx_strand_id
1 'polypeptide(L)'
;GDGICADVDCDDNDPNNTAQVGDACDDGDNTTLNDVLDANCNCTGTSTACTGIGDNDGDGICADVDCDDNDPNNTAQVGDACDDGDNTTLNDVLDADCNCTGTPTACTGIGDNDGDGICADVDCDDNDPNITTQPGNACDDGDPNTFGEQILSDCSCGGGSAAAMACVRIASSTDDAEELASGSMDITSSDLEMVEDPSQGIQVVGLRFNGLNIPQGASITAAYIQFTVDETRNGNPCDLNIYGQASDDAATFSNGNSDITSRPRTNSFVNWLPDDWASIGSAGPAQRTPDLSSVIQEIVNRSQYTANSSIAIIIDGTGRRTAESFDTAPGDAPELCVEYVITPPTYDCPSLQANIGDACDDGDNTTLNDVIDSDCNCTGVPSTCTGIGDADGDGICADVDCDDNDPDITHQPGDTCDDGDPNTINESIQQDCSCGGGIPITSICSRINAGSDDAEEATSGSTDLSSSDIELIDDPGQGSQTIGLRFTGLNIPQGAIISQAHIQFTADETRNVNPCNLNIYGQASDNAVTFNSGDHNISSRPKTGAVVSWTPEDWTSVGDAGPAQQTPDISSVLQEIVNRNGYSPGNAIAVIIDGVGARTAESFDGAPTLAAELCVQFYTPPAFDCPNLNANIGDMCNDGDNTTLNDTIDANCNCAGTPTACTG
;
A
#
# COMPACT_ATOMS: atom_id res chain seq x y z
N GLY A 1 28.82 -32.22 89.00
CA GLY A 1 28.30 -32.81 90.29
C GLY A 1 26.85 -32.45 90.57
N ASP A 2 26.16 -32.21 89.48
CA ASP A 2 24.93 -31.47 89.17
C ASP A 2 24.02 -32.35 88.28
N GLY A 3 24.62 -33.36 87.62
CA GLY A 3 23.92 -34.41 86.88
C GLY A 3 24.22 -34.41 85.38
N ILE A 4 25.06 -33.50 84.91
CA ILE A 4 25.48 -33.34 83.51
C ILE A 4 26.84 -34.04 83.31
N CYS A 5 27.08 -34.56 82.10
CA CYS A 5 28.35 -35.21 81.78
C CYS A 5 29.42 -34.13 81.50
N ALA A 6 30.62 -34.31 82.03
CA ALA A 6 31.71 -33.32 81.97
C ALA A 6 32.13 -32.90 80.55
N ASP A 7 31.77 -33.66 79.52
CA ASP A 7 32.07 -33.36 78.11
C ASP A 7 31.06 -32.38 77.46
N VAL A 8 29.95 -32.08 78.13
CA VAL A 8 28.94 -31.10 77.69
C VAL A 8 28.59 -30.08 78.78
N ASP A 9 29.18 -30.18 79.96
CA ASP A 9 29.01 -29.27 81.10
C ASP A 9 29.93 -28.04 80.94
N CYS A 10 29.32 -26.86 80.86
CA CYS A 10 30.04 -25.61 80.66
C CYS A 10 30.72 -25.07 81.93
N ASP A 11 30.51 -25.68 83.10
CA ASP A 11 31.29 -25.45 84.32
C ASP A 11 31.34 -26.69 85.23
N ASP A 12 32.14 -27.69 84.81
CA ASP A 12 32.32 -28.99 85.49
C ASP A 12 32.76 -28.90 86.97
N ASN A 13 33.17 -27.71 87.44
CA ASN A 13 33.62 -27.49 88.83
C ASN A 13 32.56 -26.82 89.72
N ASP A 14 31.45 -26.31 89.19
CA ASP A 14 30.37 -25.73 89.98
C ASP A 14 29.14 -26.66 90.04
N PRO A 15 28.90 -27.35 91.17
CA PRO A 15 27.75 -28.25 91.30
C PRO A 15 26.38 -27.55 91.30
N ASN A 16 26.31 -26.22 91.19
CA ASN A 16 25.07 -25.45 91.04
C ASN A 16 24.89 -24.81 89.65
N ASN A 17 25.88 -24.92 88.76
CA ASN A 17 25.74 -24.49 87.37
C ASN A 17 25.23 -25.67 86.57
N THR A 18 24.17 -25.47 85.80
CA THR A 18 23.54 -26.52 84.98
C THR A 18 23.59 -26.18 83.49
N ALA A 19 24.39 -25.19 83.10
CA ALA A 19 24.53 -24.77 81.72
C ALA A 19 25.30 -25.83 80.92
N GLN A 20 24.69 -26.33 79.86
CA GLN A 20 25.30 -27.30 78.94
C GLN A 20 25.34 -26.77 77.51
N VAL A 21 26.25 -27.32 76.71
CA VAL A 21 26.33 -27.04 75.27
C VAL A 21 24.95 -27.25 74.61
N GLY A 22 24.47 -26.23 73.89
CA GLY A 22 23.15 -26.20 73.26
C GLY A 22 22.04 -25.56 74.09
N ASP A 23 22.30 -25.17 75.35
CA ASP A 23 21.37 -24.35 76.11
C ASP A 23 21.24 -22.95 75.50
N ALA A 24 20.04 -22.38 75.58
CA ALA A 24 19.78 -21.02 75.16
C ALA A 24 20.57 -20.04 76.03
N CYS A 25 21.17 -19.04 75.40
CA CYS A 25 21.89 -17.96 76.05
C CYS A 25 21.59 -16.63 75.32
N ASP A 26 22.30 -15.56 75.66
CA ASP A 26 22.24 -14.26 74.98
C ASP A 26 23.68 -13.75 74.87
N ASP A 27 24.18 -13.58 73.65
CA ASP A 27 25.56 -13.13 73.39
C ASP A 27 25.70 -11.59 73.35
N GLY A 28 24.58 -10.88 73.46
CA GLY A 28 24.49 -9.43 73.42
C GLY A 28 24.71 -8.82 72.03
N ASP A 29 24.82 -9.63 70.98
CA ASP A 29 24.90 -9.20 69.59
C ASP A 29 23.51 -9.27 68.93
N ASN A 30 22.88 -8.10 68.82
CA ASN A 30 21.55 -7.95 68.22
C ASN A 30 21.50 -8.25 66.71
N THR A 31 22.63 -8.60 66.09
CA THR A 31 22.68 -9.04 64.68
C THR A 31 22.56 -10.56 64.52
N THR A 32 22.38 -11.29 65.63
CA THR A 32 22.23 -12.74 65.64
C THR A 32 20.96 -13.17 66.38
N LEU A 33 20.36 -14.29 65.95
CA LEU A 33 19.17 -14.89 66.57
C LEU A 33 19.42 -16.34 66.97
N ASN A 34 18.62 -16.83 67.93
CA ASN A 34 18.66 -18.20 68.44
C ASN A 34 20.00 -18.57 69.08
N ASP A 35 20.49 -17.72 69.97
CA ASP A 35 21.77 -17.88 70.63
C ASP A 35 21.80 -19.12 71.52
N VAL A 36 22.81 -19.95 71.28
CA VAL A 36 23.04 -21.17 72.05
C VAL A 36 24.50 -21.27 72.45
N LEU A 37 24.76 -21.95 73.56
CA LEU A 37 26.12 -22.25 74.00
C LEU A 37 26.77 -23.23 73.01
N ASP A 38 27.85 -22.78 72.36
CA ASP A 38 28.62 -23.59 71.42
C ASP A 38 29.43 -24.69 72.14
N ALA A 39 30.13 -25.52 71.37
CA ALA A 39 30.93 -26.63 71.92
C ALA A 39 32.10 -26.19 72.83
N ASN A 40 32.41 -24.89 72.87
CA ASN A 40 33.39 -24.28 73.76
C ASN A 40 32.73 -23.41 74.85
N CYS A 41 31.40 -23.47 74.98
CA CYS A 41 30.60 -22.71 75.94
C CYS A 41 30.65 -21.19 75.73
N ASN A 42 30.88 -20.73 74.51
CA ASN A 42 30.61 -19.35 74.12
C ASN A 42 29.15 -19.25 73.68
N CYS A 43 28.49 -18.16 74.04
CA CYS A 43 27.19 -17.86 73.49
C CYS A 43 27.36 -17.30 72.07
N THR A 44 26.71 -17.91 71.08
CA THR A 44 26.76 -17.45 69.68
C THR A 44 25.41 -17.66 69.01
N GLY A 45 24.89 -16.64 68.32
CA GLY A 45 23.68 -16.74 67.49
C GLY A 45 23.91 -17.03 66.01
N THR A 46 22.80 -17.17 65.27
CA THR A 46 22.77 -17.30 63.80
C THR A 46 22.59 -15.93 63.15
N SER A 47 23.46 -15.52 62.22
CA SER A 47 23.43 -14.19 61.59
C SER A 47 22.19 -13.99 60.69
N THR A 48 21.49 -12.86 60.84
CA THR A 48 20.38 -12.43 59.97
C THR A 48 20.85 -11.60 58.77
N ALA A 49 19.93 -11.30 57.84
CA ALA A 49 20.21 -10.61 56.56
C ALA A 49 20.54 -9.10 56.69
N CYS A 50 20.36 -8.50 57.86
CA CYS A 50 20.51 -7.06 58.11
C CYS A 50 21.95 -6.63 58.52
N THR A 51 22.95 -7.39 58.08
CA THR A 51 24.36 -7.17 58.46
C THR A 51 24.83 -5.75 58.13
N GLY A 52 25.05 -4.94 59.17
CA GLY A 52 25.59 -3.57 59.08
C GLY A 52 24.54 -2.45 59.04
N ILE A 53 23.25 -2.79 58.96
CA ILE A 53 22.15 -1.83 58.87
C ILE A 53 21.35 -1.79 60.19
N GLY A 54 21.21 -2.94 60.87
CA GLY A 54 20.45 -3.07 62.12
C GLY A 54 18.98 -3.42 61.88
N ASP A 55 18.33 -3.86 62.97
CA ASP A 55 16.90 -4.16 63.13
C ASP A 55 16.64 -3.82 64.61
N ASN A 56 16.12 -2.62 64.88
CA ASN A 56 16.17 -2.05 66.24
C ASN A 56 15.06 -2.56 67.16
N ASP A 57 13.97 -3.06 66.60
CA ASP A 57 12.85 -3.60 67.37
C ASP A 57 12.70 -5.13 67.27
N GLY A 58 13.42 -5.77 66.34
CA GLY A 58 13.59 -7.21 66.24
C GLY A 58 12.45 -7.93 65.53
N ASP A 59 11.71 -7.24 64.65
CA ASP A 59 10.60 -7.82 63.90
C ASP A 59 11.04 -8.62 62.64
N GLY A 60 12.32 -8.48 62.26
CA GLY A 60 12.95 -9.18 61.14
C GLY A 60 13.03 -8.37 59.84
N ILE A 61 12.64 -7.10 59.83
CA ILE A 61 12.82 -6.14 58.74
C ILE A 61 14.08 -5.29 59.01
N CYS A 62 14.84 -4.95 57.98
CA CYS A 62 16.05 -4.15 58.18
C CYS A 62 15.70 -2.67 58.33
N ALA A 63 16.40 -1.97 59.24
CA ALA A 63 16.15 -0.58 59.61
C ALA A 63 16.14 0.45 58.45
N ASP A 64 16.67 0.11 57.27
CA ASP A 64 16.68 0.97 56.09
C ASP A 64 15.43 0.84 55.19
N VAL A 65 14.64 -0.20 55.40
CA VAL A 65 13.38 -0.44 54.69
C VAL A 65 12.19 -0.55 55.63
N ASP A 66 12.41 -0.60 56.95
CA ASP A 66 11.38 -0.58 57.98
C ASP A 66 10.83 0.83 58.20
N CYS A 67 9.52 0.98 58.01
CA CYS A 67 8.82 2.25 58.15
C CYS A 67 8.58 2.68 59.60
N ASP A 68 8.74 1.80 60.59
CA ASP A 68 8.79 2.16 62.01
C ASP A 68 9.67 1.18 62.81
N ASP A 69 10.98 1.31 62.61
CA ASP A 69 12.07 0.56 63.25
C ASP A 69 12.18 0.77 64.80
N ASN A 70 11.08 1.11 65.46
CA ASN A 70 10.95 1.16 66.92
C ASN A 70 9.67 0.50 67.45
N ASP A 71 8.78 -0.02 66.59
CA ASP A 71 7.56 -0.74 66.96
C ASP A 71 7.50 -2.12 66.28
N PRO A 72 7.80 -3.20 67.01
CA PRO A 72 7.89 -4.55 66.43
C PRO A 72 6.53 -5.15 66.03
N ASN A 73 5.45 -4.36 66.11
CA ASN A 73 4.14 -4.72 65.59
C ASN A 73 3.81 -4.02 64.26
N ASN A 74 4.65 -3.09 63.81
CA ASN A 74 4.50 -2.37 62.56
C ASN A 74 5.44 -2.93 61.50
N THR A 75 5.01 -4.00 60.84
CA THR A 75 5.82 -4.70 59.84
C THR A 75 5.78 -4.05 58.45
N ALA A 76 5.50 -2.74 58.36
CA ALA A 76 5.36 -2.04 57.09
C ALA A 76 6.74 -1.70 56.53
N GLN A 77 7.02 -2.13 55.30
CA GLN A 77 8.30 -1.85 54.64
C GLN A 77 8.14 -1.05 53.35
N VAL A 78 9.17 -0.30 52.99
CA VAL A 78 9.27 0.40 51.71
C VAL A 78 8.97 -0.55 50.55
N GLY A 79 8.03 -0.16 49.68
CA GLY A 79 7.54 -0.97 48.56
C GLY A 79 6.34 -1.86 48.88
N ASP A 80 5.87 -1.94 50.12
CA ASP A 80 4.59 -2.56 50.43
C ASP A 80 3.44 -1.79 49.78
N ALA A 81 2.42 -2.54 49.36
CA ALA A 81 1.18 -1.96 48.86
C ALA A 81 0.44 -1.23 50.00
N CYS A 82 -0.04 -0.04 49.70
CA CYS A 82 -0.82 0.78 50.62
C CYS A 82 -1.98 1.44 49.85
N ASP A 83 -2.74 2.31 50.52
CA ASP A 83 -3.81 3.10 49.92
C ASP A 83 -3.68 4.53 50.49
N ASP A 84 -3.34 5.50 49.64
CA ASP A 84 -3.14 6.89 50.05
C ASP A 84 -4.46 7.69 50.10
N GLY A 85 -5.57 7.05 49.71
CA GLY A 85 -6.90 7.62 49.67
C GLY A 85 -7.10 8.65 48.57
N ASP A 86 -6.11 8.85 47.68
CA ASP A 86 -6.19 9.71 46.51
C ASP A 86 -6.58 8.87 45.28
N ASN A 87 -7.87 8.94 44.93
CA ASN A 87 -8.43 8.25 43.77
C ASN A 87 -7.90 8.75 42.42
N THR A 88 -7.00 9.74 42.40
CA THR A 88 -6.29 10.16 41.19
C THR A 88 -4.98 9.41 40.96
N THR A 89 -4.62 8.49 41.85
CA THR A 89 -3.42 7.66 41.74
C THR A 89 -3.76 6.17 41.83
N LEU A 90 -2.94 5.33 41.20
CA LEU A 90 -3.10 3.87 41.19
C LEU A 90 -1.77 3.18 41.55
N ASN A 91 -1.86 1.96 42.08
CA ASN A 91 -0.74 1.12 42.50
C ASN A 91 0.08 1.75 43.64
N ASP A 92 -0.60 2.21 44.68
CA ASP A 92 0.05 2.92 45.77
C ASP A 92 1.00 2.01 46.55
N VAL A 93 2.21 2.52 46.74
CA VAL A 93 3.27 1.85 47.47
C VAL A 93 3.91 2.81 48.46
N LEU A 94 4.43 2.24 49.56
CA LEU A 94 5.22 3.00 50.51
C LEU A 94 6.54 3.42 49.84
N ASP A 95 6.75 4.72 49.71
CA ASP A 95 7.98 5.29 49.14
C ASP A 95 9.17 5.18 50.12
N ALA A 96 10.33 5.68 49.71
CA ALA A 96 11.56 5.61 50.53
C ALA A 96 11.48 6.42 51.85
N ASP A 97 10.50 7.31 51.97
CA ASP A 97 10.20 8.09 53.17
C ASP A 97 8.95 7.53 53.92
N CYS A 98 8.47 6.34 53.52
CA CYS A 98 7.30 5.65 54.05
C CYS A 98 5.98 6.42 53.95
N ASN A 99 5.87 7.28 52.94
CA ASN A 99 4.60 7.84 52.53
C ASN A 99 3.93 6.90 51.55
N CYS A 100 2.62 6.70 51.70
CA CYS A 100 1.85 6.02 50.68
C CYS A 100 1.67 6.98 49.49
N THR A 101 2.14 6.57 48.31
CA THR A 101 1.99 7.36 47.08
C THR A 101 1.69 6.45 45.91
N GLY A 102 0.69 6.81 45.10
CA GLY A 102 0.38 6.13 43.85
C GLY A 102 1.01 6.75 42.60
N THR A 103 0.88 6.02 41.50
CA THR A 103 1.19 6.53 40.16
C THR A 103 0.01 7.35 39.63
N PRO A 104 0.19 8.61 39.20
CA PRO A 104 -0.91 9.42 38.67
C PRO A 104 -1.60 8.77 37.47
N THR A 105 -2.94 8.72 37.49
CA THR A 105 -3.74 8.23 36.37
C THR A 105 -4.04 9.33 35.35
N ALA A 106 -4.54 8.95 34.17
CA ALA A 106 -5.02 9.91 33.18
C ALA A 106 -6.16 10.82 33.69
N CYS A 107 -6.79 10.46 34.81
CA CYS A 107 -7.91 11.19 35.44
C CYS A 107 -7.46 12.24 36.47
N THR A 108 -6.16 12.56 36.52
CA THR A 108 -5.60 13.55 37.47
C THR A 108 -6.33 14.90 37.36
N GLY A 109 -7.08 15.27 38.40
CA GLY A 109 -7.86 16.51 38.47
C GLY A 109 -9.32 16.42 38.00
N ILE A 110 -9.73 15.28 37.45
CA ILE A 110 -11.09 14.98 36.99
C ILE A 110 -11.79 14.02 37.97
N GLY A 111 -11.06 13.05 38.51
CA GLY A 111 -11.57 12.03 39.45
C GLY A 111 -12.05 10.75 38.75
N ASP A 112 -12.14 9.67 39.52
CA ASP A 112 -12.77 8.37 39.20
C ASP A 112 -13.36 7.88 40.54
N ASN A 113 -14.67 8.00 40.71
CA ASN A 113 -15.31 7.86 42.03
C ASN A 113 -15.59 6.40 42.41
N ASP A 114 -15.64 5.48 41.46
CA ASP A 114 -15.90 4.07 41.71
C ASP A 114 -14.73 3.13 41.39
N GLY A 115 -13.67 3.66 40.78
CA GLY A 115 -12.36 3.01 40.62
C GLY A 115 -12.31 1.99 39.48
N ASP A 116 -13.17 2.11 38.47
CA ASP A 116 -13.21 1.21 37.31
C ASP A 116 -12.15 1.57 36.24
N GLY A 117 -11.49 2.73 36.37
CA GLY A 117 -10.44 3.23 35.48
C GLY A 117 -10.93 4.16 34.37
N ILE A 118 -12.21 4.57 34.37
CA ILE A 118 -12.79 5.59 33.49
C ILE A 118 -12.89 6.92 34.27
N CYS A 119 -12.53 8.03 33.63
CA CYS A 119 -12.57 9.33 34.30
C CYS A 119 -14.02 9.83 34.46
N ALA A 120 -14.32 10.46 35.59
CA ALA A 120 -15.64 10.92 36.01
C ALA A 120 -16.37 11.85 35.02
N ASP A 121 -15.64 12.48 34.08
CA ASP A 121 -16.22 13.35 33.05
C ASP A 121 -16.73 12.59 31.81
N VAL A 122 -16.29 11.35 31.62
CA VAL A 122 -16.70 10.46 30.52
C VAL A 122 -17.37 9.17 31.00
N ASP A 123 -17.44 8.94 32.31
CA ASP A 123 -18.17 7.83 32.90
C ASP A 123 -19.66 8.15 33.06
N CYS A 124 -20.50 7.32 32.43
CA CYS A 124 -21.95 7.48 32.48
C CYS A 124 -22.60 7.06 33.79
N ASP A 125 -21.91 6.30 34.65
CA ASP A 125 -22.31 6.09 36.03
C ASP A 125 -21.10 5.91 36.95
N ASP A 126 -20.43 7.04 37.22
CA ASP A 126 -19.29 7.24 38.13
C ASP A 126 -19.59 6.92 39.62
N ASN A 127 -20.52 6.00 39.89
CA ASN A 127 -20.81 5.47 41.23
C ASN A 127 -21.09 3.96 41.20
N ASP A 128 -21.05 3.29 40.04
CA ASP A 128 -21.23 1.85 39.90
C ASP A 128 -20.12 1.25 39.01
N PRO A 129 -19.10 0.58 39.60
CA PRO A 129 -17.92 0.11 38.89
C PRO A 129 -18.20 -1.09 37.97
N ASN A 130 -19.47 -1.48 37.80
CA ASN A 130 -19.92 -2.47 36.83
C ASN A 130 -20.49 -1.82 35.55
N ILE A 131 -20.66 -0.51 35.52
CA ILE A 131 -21.23 0.27 34.41
C ILE A 131 -20.11 1.07 33.76
N THR A 132 -19.25 0.36 33.03
CA THR A 132 -18.06 0.94 32.37
C THR A 132 -18.42 1.67 31.05
N THR A 133 -19.59 2.29 30.98
CA THR A 133 -20.15 2.82 29.73
C THR A 133 -19.75 4.27 29.57
N GLN A 134 -19.12 4.61 28.46
CA GLN A 134 -18.69 5.98 28.15
C GLN A 134 -19.25 6.43 26.80
N PRO A 135 -19.35 7.74 26.55
CA PRO A 135 -19.71 8.27 25.24
C PRO A 135 -18.88 7.63 24.11
N GLY A 136 -19.55 7.25 23.02
CA GLY A 136 -18.95 6.52 21.89
C GLY A 136 -19.03 5.00 21.98
N ASN A 137 -19.31 4.41 23.16
CA ASN A 137 -19.57 2.98 23.26
C ASN A 137 -20.84 2.61 22.48
N ALA A 138 -20.83 1.46 21.80
CA ALA A 138 -22.01 0.95 21.09
C ALA A 138 -23.15 0.65 22.06
N CYS A 139 -24.38 0.98 21.66
CA CYS A 139 -25.58 0.73 22.45
C CYS A 139 -26.76 0.32 21.53
N ASP A 140 -27.91 0.01 22.12
CA ASP A 140 -29.16 -0.30 21.39
C ASP A 140 -30.29 0.52 22.01
N ASP A 141 -30.92 1.41 21.24
CA ASP A 141 -32.02 2.28 21.70
C ASP A 141 -33.39 1.61 21.60
N GLY A 142 -33.43 0.39 21.05
CA GLY A 142 -34.62 -0.43 20.86
C GLY A 142 -35.46 -0.10 19.63
N ASP A 143 -35.02 0.80 18.73
CA ASP A 143 -35.63 1.02 17.42
C ASP A 143 -35.00 0.10 16.36
N PRO A 144 -35.75 -0.87 15.80
CA PRO A 144 -35.20 -1.80 14.80
C PRO A 144 -34.88 -1.16 13.44
N ASN A 145 -35.13 0.14 13.25
CA ASN A 145 -34.89 0.86 11.99
C ASN A 145 -33.65 1.76 12.01
N THR A 146 -32.97 1.84 13.14
CA THR A 146 -31.70 2.54 13.31
C THR A 146 -30.60 1.52 13.59
N PHE A 147 -29.38 1.83 13.17
CA PHE A 147 -28.21 1.03 13.49
C PHE A 147 -27.01 1.93 13.78
N GLY A 148 -26.07 1.40 14.56
CA GLY A 148 -24.80 2.08 14.87
C GLY A 148 -24.95 3.12 15.97
N GLU A 149 -25.92 2.92 16.87
CA GLU A 149 -26.15 3.75 18.03
C GLU A 149 -24.94 3.73 18.95
N GLN A 150 -24.65 4.90 19.49
CA GLN A 150 -23.62 5.09 20.48
C GLN A 150 -24.20 5.80 21.69
N ILE A 151 -23.56 5.56 22.83
CA ILE A 151 -23.78 6.36 24.02
C ILE A 151 -23.36 7.79 23.69
N LEU A 152 -24.28 8.74 23.83
CA LEU A 152 -24.05 10.16 23.58
C LEU A 152 -23.38 10.80 24.81
N SER A 153 -22.94 12.06 24.67
CA SER A 153 -22.32 12.82 25.78
C SER A 153 -23.24 13.05 26.98
N ASP A 154 -24.55 12.88 26.82
CA ASP A 154 -25.53 12.93 27.90
C ASP A 154 -25.87 11.55 28.46
N CYS A 155 -25.09 10.53 28.08
CA CYS A 155 -25.24 9.14 28.49
C CYS A 155 -26.56 8.48 28.08
N SER A 156 -27.27 9.07 27.11
CA SER A 156 -28.37 8.41 26.42
C SER A 156 -27.87 7.57 25.25
N CYS A 157 -28.58 6.49 24.92
CA CYS A 157 -28.33 5.75 23.70
C CYS A 157 -29.02 6.44 22.52
N GLY A 158 -28.27 6.77 21.47
CA GLY A 158 -28.82 7.43 20.29
C GLY A 158 -27.81 7.58 19.15
N GLY A 159 -28.12 8.43 18.17
CA GLY A 159 -27.23 8.68 17.04
C GLY A 159 -27.22 7.61 15.94
N GLY A 160 -28.06 6.57 16.05
CA GLY A 160 -28.23 5.57 15.01
C GLY A 160 -28.75 6.18 13.70
N SER A 161 -28.18 5.74 12.59
CA SER A 161 -28.61 6.18 11.26
C SER A 161 -29.76 5.32 10.76
N ALA A 162 -30.78 5.97 10.20
CA ALA A 162 -31.87 5.25 9.55
C ALA A 162 -31.34 4.43 8.38
N ALA A 163 -31.68 3.13 8.34
CA ALA A 163 -31.37 2.28 7.19
C ALA A 163 -32.09 2.80 5.94
N ALA A 164 -31.31 3.06 4.88
CA ALA A 164 -31.81 3.42 3.56
C ALA A 164 -31.86 2.18 2.66
N MET A 165 -32.88 2.09 1.81
CA MET A 165 -33.03 1.02 0.81
C MET A 165 -33.08 1.64 -0.59
N ALA A 166 -32.16 1.23 -1.46
CA ALA A 166 -32.14 1.59 -2.87
C ALA A 166 -32.43 0.35 -3.72
N CYS A 167 -33.47 0.40 -4.54
CA CYS A 167 -33.78 -0.64 -5.52
C CYS A 167 -33.77 -0.03 -6.92
N VAL A 168 -32.99 -0.63 -7.82
CA VAL A 168 -32.86 -0.20 -9.22
C VAL A 168 -32.98 -1.41 -10.13
N ARG A 169 -33.82 -1.27 -11.15
CA ARG A 169 -33.94 -2.21 -12.26
C ARG A 169 -33.04 -1.82 -13.42
N ILE A 170 -32.55 -2.82 -14.14
CA ILE A 170 -31.88 -2.65 -15.43
C ILE A 170 -32.74 -1.80 -16.37
N ALA A 171 -32.12 -0.81 -17.04
CA ALA A 171 -32.83 0.27 -17.73
C ALA A 171 -32.40 0.48 -19.20
N SER A 172 -31.47 -0.33 -19.72
CA SER A 172 -30.95 -0.26 -21.09
C SER A 172 -30.53 -1.66 -21.54
N SER A 173 -30.62 -1.95 -22.84
CA SER A 173 -30.10 -3.20 -23.43
C SER A 173 -28.60 -3.40 -23.18
N THR A 174 -27.86 -2.29 -23.04
CA THR A 174 -26.41 -2.36 -22.75
C THR A 174 -26.10 -2.62 -21.27
N ASP A 175 -27.12 -2.83 -20.44
CA ASP A 175 -26.98 -3.07 -19.00
C ASP A 175 -27.23 -4.53 -18.61
N ASP A 176 -27.67 -5.39 -19.53
CA ASP A 176 -27.66 -6.85 -19.38
C ASP A 176 -27.06 -7.51 -20.61
N ALA A 177 -26.20 -8.50 -20.39
CA ALA A 177 -25.43 -9.10 -21.46
C ALA A 177 -25.06 -10.55 -21.15
N GLU A 178 -24.86 -11.32 -22.21
CA GLU A 178 -24.41 -12.70 -22.18
C GLU A 178 -23.12 -12.82 -22.99
N GLU A 179 -22.11 -13.45 -22.42
CA GLU A 179 -20.83 -13.69 -23.09
C GLU A 179 -20.62 -15.19 -23.26
N LEU A 180 -20.58 -15.65 -24.51
CA LEU A 180 -20.30 -17.03 -24.85
C LEU A 180 -18.86 -17.42 -24.50
N ALA A 181 -18.59 -18.72 -24.34
CA ALA A 181 -17.22 -19.23 -24.16
C ALA A 181 -16.22 -18.86 -25.29
N SER A 182 -16.70 -18.40 -26.45
CA SER A 182 -15.88 -17.86 -27.54
C SER A 182 -15.46 -16.39 -27.34
N GLY A 183 -15.97 -15.74 -26.29
CA GLY A 183 -15.86 -14.31 -26.04
C GLY A 183 -16.88 -13.46 -26.81
N SER A 184 -17.75 -14.05 -27.64
CA SER A 184 -18.78 -13.28 -28.34
C SER A 184 -19.81 -12.75 -27.34
N MET A 185 -20.18 -11.48 -27.50
CA MET A 185 -21.18 -10.79 -26.68
C MET A 185 -22.57 -10.85 -27.34
N ASP A 186 -23.60 -11.08 -26.53
CA ASP A 186 -24.99 -10.77 -26.84
C ASP A 186 -25.51 -9.76 -25.82
N ILE A 187 -25.72 -8.53 -26.27
CA ILE A 187 -26.22 -7.41 -25.46
C ILE A 187 -27.68 -7.06 -25.81
N THR A 188 -28.36 -7.96 -26.51
CA THR A 188 -29.76 -7.77 -26.95
C THR A 188 -30.59 -9.04 -26.79
N SER A 189 -30.13 -9.95 -25.94
CA SER A 189 -30.74 -11.27 -25.77
C SER A 189 -32.17 -11.14 -25.26
N SER A 190 -33.04 -12.04 -25.72
CA SER A 190 -34.46 -12.01 -25.36
C SER A 190 -34.72 -12.41 -23.91
N ASP A 191 -33.75 -13.07 -23.29
CA ASP A 191 -33.80 -13.69 -21.99
C ASP A 191 -32.37 -13.75 -21.43
N LEU A 192 -32.25 -14.11 -20.16
CA LEU A 192 -30.97 -14.28 -19.48
C LEU A 192 -30.86 -15.73 -19.02
N GLU A 193 -30.22 -16.58 -19.81
CA GLU A 193 -29.81 -17.89 -19.34
C GLU A 193 -28.58 -17.75 -18.44
N MET A 194 -28.80 -17.81 -17.14
CA MET A 194 -27.69 -17.83 -16.20
C MET A 194 -26.86 -19.09 -16.42
N VAL A 195 -25.75 -18.88 -17.13
CA VAL A 195 -24.60 -19.77 -17.37
C VAL A 195 -24.72 -20.80 -18.49
N GLU A 196 -25.84 -21.47 -18.71
CA GLU A 196 -25.94 -22.50 -19.76
C GLU A 196 -27.11 -22.24 -20.71
N ASP A 197 -26.84 -21.90 -21.96
CA ASP A 197 -27.81 -21.93 -23.06
C ASP A 197 -27.69 -23.27 -23.82
N PRO A 198 -28.77 -24.06 -23.97
CA PRO A 198 -28.76 -25.32 -24.74
C PRO A 198 -28.36 -25.17 -26.22
N SER A 199 -28.47 -23.97 -26.77
CA SER A 199 -28.21 -23.64 -28.16
C SER A 199 -26.82 -23.04 -28.37
N GLN A 200 -26.28 -22.32 -27.39
CA GLN A 200 -25.00 -21.60 -27.48
C GLN A 200 -23.88 -22.19 -26.59
N GLY A 201 -24.22 -22.97 -25.56
CA GLY A 201 -23.27 -23.58 -24.62
C GLY A 201 -23.14 -22.81 -23.30
N ILE A 202 -21.96 -22.86 -22.69
CA ILE A 202 -21.68 -22.15 -21.44
C ILE A 202 -21.38 -20.68 -21.73
N GLN A 203 -21.91 -19.80 -20.90
CA GLN A 203 -21.75 -18.35 -20.96
C GLN A 203 -21.56 -17.73 -19.58
N VAL A 204 -21.18 -16.46 -19.56
CA VAL A 204 -21.10 -15.61 -18.38
C VAL A 204 -22.13 -14.50 -18.55
N VAL A 205 -22.89 -14.20 -17.50
CA VAL A 205 -23.92 -13.16 -17.54
C VAL A 205 -23.41 -11.91 -16.83
N GLY A 206 -23.64 -10.75 -17.44
CA GLY A 206 -23.29 -9.43 -16.91
C GLY A 206 -24.56 -8.62 -16.69
N LEU A 207 -24.70 -8.03 -15.51
CA LEU A 207 -25.84 -7.17 -15.15
C LEU A 207 -25.31 -5.86 -14.59
N ARG A 208 -25.77 -4.72 -15.08
CA ARG A 208 -25.33 -3.39 -14.66
C ARG A 208 -26.51 -2.58 -14.15
N PHE A 209 -26.32 -1.99 -12.97
CA PHE A 209 -27.31 -1.21 -12.27
C PHE A 209 -26.80 0.22 -12.12
N ASN A 210 -27.54 1.17 -12.70
CA ASN A 210 -27.19 2.59 -12.70
C ASN A 210 -28.22 3.41 -11.90
N GLY A 211 -27.74 4.38 -11.11
CA GLY A 211 -28.62 5.28 -10.34
C GLY A 211 -29.09 4.73 -9.00
N LEU A 212 -28.29 3.88 -8.34
CA LEU A 212 -28.56 3.40 -6.98
C LEU A 212 -28.44 4.51 -5.93
N ASN A 213 -27.66 5.57 -6.18
CA ASN A 213 -27.47 6.71 -5.28
C ASN A 213 -26.93 6.34 -3.89
N ILE A 214 -26.09 5.30 -3.81
CA ILE A 214 -25.46 4.85 -2.56
C ILE A 214 -24.20 5.68 -2.33
N PRO A 215 -24.03 6.38 -1.18
CA PRO A 215 -22.80 7.12 -0.91
C PRO A 215 -21.56 6.22 -0.84
N GLN A 216 -20.40 6.76 -1.20
CA GLN A 216 -19.11 6.10 -1.02
C GLN A 216 -18.89 5.76 0.46
N GLY A 217 -18.39 4.55 0.73
CA GLY A 217 -18.12 4.08 2.09
C GLY A 217 -19.35 3.79 2.94
N ALA A 218 -20.57 3.84 2.38
CA ALA A 218 -21.77 3.43 3.09
C ALA A 218 -21.64 1.96 3.57
N SER A 219 -22.11 1.68 4.79
CA SER A 219 -22.12 0.32 5.31
C SER A 219 -23.32 -0.44 4.78
N ILE A 220 -23.09 -1.46 3.98
CA ILE A 220 -24.13 -2.28 3.34
C ILE A 220 -24.59 -3.36 4.33
N THR A 221 -25.86 -3.29 4.74
CA THR A 221 -26.43 -4.22 5.71
C THR A 221 -27.12 -5.42 5.06
N ALA A 222 -27.62 -5.25 3.83
CA ALA A 222 -28.15 -6.34 3.01
C ALA A 222 -28.15 -5.94 1.54
N ALA A 223 -27.97 -6.90 0.62
CA ALA A 223 -28.19 -6.67 -0.81
C ALA A 223 -28.69 -7.94 -1.50
N TYR A 224 -29.54 -7.80 -2.51
CA TYR A 224 -29.96 -8.94 -3.33
C TYR A 224 -30.41 -8.51 -4.73
N ILE A 225 -30.32 -9.43 -5.69
CA ILE A 225 -30.95 -9.27 -6.99
C ILE A 225 -32.24 -10.09 -7.01
N GLN A 226 -33.33 -9.46 -7.43
CA GLN A 226 -34.61 -10.11 -7.70
C GLN A 226 -34.73 -10.37 -9.20
N PHE A 227 -34.87 -11.65 -9.56
CA PHE A 227 -35.16 -12.08 -10.92
C PHE A 227 -36.66 -12.39 -11.11
N THR A 228 -37.11 -12.36 -12.36
CA THR A 228 -38.41 -12.86 -12.80
C THR A 228 -38.20 -14.04 -13.76
N VAL A 229 -38.91 -15.15 -13.55
CA VAL A 229 -38.79 -16.34 -14.40
C VAL A 229 -39.34 -16.09 -15.80
N ASP A 230 -38.51 -16.23 -16.84
CA ASP A 230 -38.99 -16.27 -18.23
C ASP A 230 -39.32 -17.71 -18.65
N GLU A 231 -38.37 -18.64 -18.49
CA GLU A 231 -38.59 -20.06 -18.80
C GLU A 231 -38.49 -21.00 -17.59
N THR A 232 -39.24 -22.10 -17.65
CA THR A 232 -39.21 -23.20 -16.65
C THR A 232 -38.26 -24.34 -17.03
N ARG A 233 -37.40 -24.13 -18.03
CA ARG A 233 -36.44 -25.14 -18.48
C ARG A 233 -35.17 -25.06 -17.66
N ASN A 234 -35.19 -25.72 -16.51
CA ASN A 234 -34.06 -25.75 -15.57
C ASN A 234 -32.91 -26.64 -16.07
N GLY A 235 -31.65 -26.22 -15.83
CA GLY A 235 -30.45 -27.04 -15.97
C GLY A 235 -29.89 -27.37 -14.58
N ASN A 236 -29.65 -28.65 -14.27
CA ASN A 236 -29.22 -29.10 -12.94
C ASN A 236 -28.00 -30.03 -12.99
N PRO A 237 -27.09 -29.99 -11.99
CA PRO A 237 -27.09 -29.07 -10.85
C PRO A 237 -26.90 -27.60 -11.29
N CYS A 238 -27.53 -26.66 -10.58
CA CYS A 238 -27.35 -25.23 -10.81
C CYS A 238 -26.58 -24.65 -9.65
N ASP A 239 -25.40 -24.10 -9.97
CA ASP A 239 -24.41 -23.62 -9.03
C ASP A 239 -23.81 -22.34 -9.61
N LEU A 240 -24.27 -21.19 -9.11
CA LEU A 240 -23.97 -19.87 -9.66
C LEU A 240 -23.07 -19.10 -8.69
N ASN A 241 -21.95 -18.57 -9.18
CA ASN A 241 -21.12 -17.64 -8.43
C ASN A 241 -21.41 -16.22 -8.89
N ILE A 242 -21.68 -15.34 -7.93
CA ILE A 242 -22.06 -13.96 -8.17
C ILE A 242 -20.94 -13.07 -7.65
N TYR A 243 -20.28 -12.40 -8.59
CA TYR A 243 -19.22 -11.42 -8.35
C TYR A 243 -19.72 -10.01 -8.68
N GLY A 244 -19.05 -9.02 -8.13
CA GLY A 244 -19.11 -7.65 -8.61
C GLY A 244 -17.97 -7.37 -9.60
N GLN A 245 -18.11 -6.35 -10.43
CA GLN A 245 -16.96 -5.73 -11.11
C GLN A 245 -16.22 -4.84 -10.11
N ALA A 246 -14.92 -5.06 -9.92
CA ALA A 246 -14.05 -4.20 -9.13
C ALA A 246 -13.70 -2.91 -9.91
N SER A 247 -14.70 -2.03 -10.07
CA SER A 247 -14.59 -0.73 -10.75
C SER A 247 -15.23 0.38 -9.92
N ASP A 248 -14.71 1.60 -10.06
CA ASP A 248 -15.22 2.79 -9.37
C ASP A 248 -16.54 3.30 -9.99
N ASP A 249 -16.67 3.13 -11.31
CA ASP A 249 -17.91 3.32 -12.07
C ASP A 249 -17.94 2.30 -13.21
N ALA A 250 -18.91 1.37 -13.19
CA ALA A 250 -18.99 0.36 -14.23
C ALA A 250 -19.48 0.98 -15.54
N ALA A 251 -18.72 0.81 -16.63
CA ALA A 251 -19.17 1.15 -17.97
C ALA A 251 -20.27 0.18 -18.44
N THR A 252 -21.12 0.63 -19.38
CA THR A 252 -22.09 -0.24 -20.08
C THR A 252 -21.38 -1.40 -20.79
N PHE A 253 -22.06 -2.52 -21.02
CA PHE A 253 -21.52 -3.59 -21.85
C PHE A 253 -21.51 -3.18 -23.33
N SER A 254 -20.57 -3.73 -24.09
CA SER A 254 -20.35 -3.48 -25.51
C SER A 254 -20.34 -4.79 -26.30
N ASN A 255 -20.34 -4.69 -27.63
CA ASN A 255 -20.16 -5.84 -28.52
C ASN A 255 -18.68 -6.28 -28.66
N GLY A 256 -17.76 -5.68 -27.89
CA GLY A 256 -16.36 -6.08 -27.90
C GLY A 256 -16.20 -7.47 -27.31
N ASN A 257 -15.39 -8.33 -27.93
CA ASN A 257 -15.21 -9.68 -27.42
C ASN A 257 -14.67 -9.68 -25.98
N SER A 258 -15.20 -10.57 -25.17
CA SER A 258 -14.80 -10.79 -23.77
C SER A 258 -15.00 -9.60 -22.83
N ASP A 259 -15.97 -8.71 -23.12
CA ASP A 259 -16.25 -7.54 -22.28
C ASP A 259 -16.61 -7.94 -20.84
N ILE A 260 -17.34 -9.04 -20.61
CA ILE A 260 -17.72 -9.47 -19.26
C ILE A 260 -16.53 -10.14 -18.56
N THR A 261 -15.87 -11.10 -19.22
CA THR A 261 -14.81 -11.91 -18.62
C THR A 261 -13.48 -11.18 -18.46
N SER A 262 -13.25 -10.10 -19.21
CA SER A 262 -12.08 -9.23 -19.04
C SER A 262 -12.22 -8.24 -17.88
N ARG A 263 -13.43 -8.02 -17.36
CA ARG A 263 -13.65 -7.10 -16.23
C ARG A 263 -13.03 -7.65 -14.95
N PRO A 264 -12.29 -6.83 -14.19
CA PRO A 264 -11.76 -7.24 -12.90
C PRO A 264 -12.90 -7.52 -11.94
N ARG A 265 -12.83 -8.64 -11.22
CA ARG A 265 -13.86 -9.08 -10.28
C ARG A 265 -13.53 -8.66 -8.85
N THR A 266 -14.56 -8.52 -8.03
CA THR A 266 -14.40 -8.43 -6.58
C THR A 266 -13.72 -9.70 -6.05
N ASN A 267 -12.98 -9.55 -4.95
CA ASN A 267 -12.42 -10.69 -4.21
C ASN A 267 -13.53 -11.48 -3.51
N SER A 268 -14.53 -10.77 -2.99
CA SER A 268 -15.74 -11.36 -2.42
C SER A 268 -16.66 -11.87 -3.53
N PHE A 269 -17.30 -13.03 -3.29
CA PHE A 269 -18.34 -13.57 -4.15
C PHE A 269 -19.35 -14.36 -3.33
N VAL A 270 -20.56 -14.49 -3.87
CA VAL A 270 -21.63 -15.24 -3.24
C VAL A 270 -21.98 -16.43 -4.11
N ASN A 271 -22.02 -17.60 -3.50
CA ASN A 271 -22.47 -18.83 -4.15
C ASN A 271 -23.98 -19.00 -3.99
N TRP A 272 -24.67 -19.27 -5.09
CA TRP A 272 -26.11 -19.45 -5.14
C TRP A 272 -26.48 -20.80 -5.77
N LEU A 273 -27.23 -21.59 -5.01
CA LEU A 273 -27.77 -22.88 -5.41
C LEU A 273 -29.29 -22.78 -5.56
N PRO A 274 -29.83 -22.17 -6.63
CA PRO A 274 -31.26 -21.97 -6.78
C PRO A 274 -32.00 -23.30 -6.98
N ASP A 275 -33.14 -23.45 -6.30
CA ASP A 275 -34.12 -24.49 -6.63
C ASP A 275 -34.68 -24.30 -8.04
N ASP A 276 -35.33 -25.34 -8.59
CA ASP A 276 -35.98 -25.27 -9.90
C ASP A 276 -37.04 -24.17 -9.96
N TRP A 277 -36.98 -23.35 -11.01
CA TRP A 277 -38.01 -22.35 -11.30
C TRP A 277 -39.20 -23.02 -11.99
N ALA A 278 -40.30 -23.10 -11.27
CA ALA A 278 -41.45 -23.94 -11.64
C ALA A 278 -42.58 -23.19 -12.35
N SER A 279 -42.54 -21.86 -12.43
CA SER A 279 -43.65 -21.06 -12.99
C SER A 279 -43.15 -19.75 -13.59
N ILE A 280 -43.44 -19.54 -14.88
CA ILE A 280 -43.17 -18.31 -15.63
C ILE A 280 -43.83 -17.12 -14.92
N GLY A 281 -43.13 -15.98 -14.87
CA GLY A 281 -43.53 -14.75 -14.19
C GLY A 281 -43.41 -14.78 -12.66
N SER A 282 -42.82 -15.84 -12.08
CA SER A 282 -42.57 -15.85 -10.63
C SER A 282 -41.41 -14.91 -10.30
N ALA A 283 -41.57 -14.08 -9.28
CA ALA A 283 -40.53 -13.21 -8.73
C ALA A 283 -40.61 -13.23 -7.19
N GLY A 284 -40.40 -14.41 -6.61
CA GLY A 284 -40.46 -14.63 -5.16
C GLY A 284 -39.08 -14.83 -4.53
N PRO A 285 -39.03 -15.22 -3.24
CA PRO A 285 -37.77 -15.53 -2.55
C PRO A 285 -36.92 -16.62 -3.23
N ALA A 286 -37.53 -17.51 -4.00
CA ALA A 286 -36.81 -18.55 -4.75
C ALA A 286 -36.09 -18.02 -6.02
N GLN A 287 -36.44 -16.81 -6.48
CA GLN A 287 -35.81 -16.11 -7.60
C GLN A 287 -34.91 -14.95 -7.12
N ARG A 288 -34.63 -14.92 -5.81
CA ARG A 288 -33.78 -13.92 -5.19
C ARG A 288 -32.42 -14.52 -4.88
N THR A 289 -31.36 -13.77 -5.15
CA THR A 289 -30.01 -14.18 -4.75
C THR A 289 -29.90 -14.27 -3.22
N PRO A 290 -28.89 -14.99 -2.69
CA PRO A 290 -28.47 -14.81 -1.30
C PRO A 290 -27.94 -13.39 -1.09
N ASP A 291 -27.64 -13.04 0.16
CA ASP A 291 -27.16 -11.71 0.52
C ASP A 291 -25.83 -11.37 -0.17
N LEU A 292 -25.84 -10.31 -0.97
CA LEU A 292 -24.72 -9.76 -1.74
C LEU A 292 -23.97 -8.65 -1.00
N SER A 293 -24.31 -8.35 0.26
CA SER A 293 -23.73 -7.25 1.06
C SER A 293 -22.21 -7.18 0.95
N SER A 294 -21.49 -8.29 1.14
CA SER A 294 -20.03 -8.36 1.02
C SER A 294 -19.47 -7.99 -0.37
N VAL A 295 -20.18 -8.34 -1.44
CA VAL A 295 -19.80 -8.01 -2.82
C VAL A 295 -20.00 -6.53 -3.08
N ILE A 296 -21.16 -6.00 -2.70
CA ILE A 296 -21.49 -4.58 -2.88
C ILE A 296 -20.60 -3.69 -2.00
N GLN A 297 -20.30 -4.12 -0.77
CA GLN A 297 -19.43 -3.41 0.17
C GLN A 297 -18.04 -3.17 -0.45
N GLU A 298 -17.48 -4.16 -1.14
CA GLU A 298 -16.17 -4.02 -1.80
C GLU A 298 -16.17 -2.93 -2.87
N ILE A 299 -17.28 -2.75 -3.59
CA ILE A 299 -17.42 -1.74 -4.66
C ILE A 299 -17.62 -0.35 -4.07
N VAL A 300 -18.54 -0.18 -3.11
CA VAL A 300 -18.83 1.15 -2.54
C VAL A 300 -17.67 1.70 -1.70
N ASN A 301 -16.75 0.84 -1.26
CA ASN A 301 -15.54 1.22 -0.53
C ASN A 301 -14.40 1.72 -1.42
N ARG A 302 -14.53 1.65 -2.75
CA ARG A 302 -13.45 2.06 -3.65
C ARG A 302 -13.29 3.57 -3.66
N SER A 303 -12.04 4.05 -3.74
CA SER A 303 -11.68 5.45 -3.50
C SER A 303 -12.25 6.47 -4.49
N GLN A 304 -12.60 6.05 -5.71
CA GLN A 304 -13.24 6.93 -6.70
C GLN A 304 -14.72 6.59 -6.96
N TYR A 305 -15.31 5.68 -6.18
CA TYR A 305 -16.75 5.43 -6.24
C TYR A 305 -17.53 6.67 -5.78
N THR A 306 -18.60 7.02 -6.47
CA THR A 306 -19.49 8.13 -6.11
C THR A 306 -20.94 7.65 -6.05
N ALA A 307 -21.84 8.45 -5.46
CA ALA A 307 -23.26 8.08 -5.42
C ALA A 307 -23.89 7.86 -6.80
N ASN A 308 -23.35 8.47 -7.85
CA ASN A 308 -23.84 8.31 -9.22
C ASN A 308 -23.18 7.14 -9.97
N SER A 309 -22.19 6.47 -9.36
CA SER A 309 -21.49 5.35 -9.97
C SER A 309 -22.42 4.16 -10.19
N SER A 310 -22.17 3.42 -11.27
CA SER A 310 -22.87 2.20 -11.63
C SER A 310 -22.17 0.96 -11.09
N ILE A 311 -22.96 -0.04 -10.74
CA ILE A 311 -22.47 -1.34 -10.25
C ILE A 311 -22.72 -2.39 -11.32
N ALA A 312 -21.69 -3.15 -11.70
CA ALA A 312 -21.86 -4.34 -12.53
C ALA A 312 -21.67 -5.62 -11.71
N ILE A 313 -22.50 -6.62 -12.00
CA ILE A 313 -22.54 -7.95 -11.41
C ILE A 313 -22.20 -8.95 -12.51
N ILE A 314 -21.37 -9.92 -12.18
CA ILE A 314 -20.87 -10.95 -13.09
C ILE A 314 -21.28 -12.30 -12.51
N ILE A 315 -22.02 -13.10 -13.28
CA ILE A 315 -22.52 -14.41 -12.89
C ILE A 315 -21.88 -15.48 -13.77
N ASP A 316 -21.18 -16.41 -13.14
CA ASP A 316 -20.68 -17.64 -13.78
C ASP A 316 -21.06 -18.88 -12.96
N GLY A 317 -20.63 -20.07 -13.40
CA GLY A 317 -20.82 -21.31 -12.64
C GLY A 317 -21.24 -22.49 -13.50
N THR A 318 -22.33 -23.18 -13.12
CA THR A 318 -22.92 -24.31 -13.87
C THR A 318 -24.45 -24.36 -13.76
N GLY A 319 -25.08 -25.09 -14.69
CA GLY A 319 -26.54 -25.25 -14.76
C GLY A 319 -27.23 -24.03 -15.34
N ARG A 320 -28.55 -23.96 -15.18
CA ARG A 320 -29.36 -22.87 -15.77
C ARG A 320 -30.60 -22.53 -14.96
N ARG A 321 -30.84 -21.24 -14.78
CA ARG A 321 -32.15 -20.62 -14.59
C ARG A 321 -32.30 -19.51 -15.63
N THR A 322 -33.48 -19.39 -16.24
CA THR A 322 -33.73 -18.41 -17.32
C THR A 322 -34.60 -17.28 -16.77
N ALA A 323 -34.05 -16.07 -16.74
CA ALA A 323 -34.74 -14.87 -16.28
C ALA A 323 -35.14 -13.97 -17.45
N GLU A 324 -36.14 -13.12 -17.21
CA GLU A 324 -36.51 -12.04 -18.13
C GLU A 324 -35.33 -11.07 -18.32
N SER A 325 -35.04 -10.68 -19.56
CA SER A 325 -34.08 -9.61 -19.89
C SER A 325 -34.77 -8.25 -20.03
N PHE A 326 -33.99 -7.18 -20.07
CA PHE A 326 -34.48 -5.85 -20.40
C PHE A 326 -35.07 -5.79 -21.80
N ASP A 327 -34.47 -6.43 -22.80
CA ASP A 327 -34.87 -6.29 -24.20
C ASP A 327 -36.28 -6.82 -24.50
N THR A 328 -36.69 -7.89 -23.83
CA THR A 328 -38.04 -8.45 -23.99
C THR A 328 -39.02 -7.92 -22.95
N ALA A 329 -38.58 -7.78 -21.69
CA ALA A 329 -39.46 -7.40 -20.59
C ALA A 329 -38.79 -6.38 -19.64
N PRO A 330 -38.69 -5.09 -20.04
CA PRO A 330 -38.12 -4.03 -19.18
C PRO A 330 -38.84 -3.91 -17.82
N GLY A 331 -40.12 -4.31 -17.77
CA GLY A 331 -40.96 -4.32 -16.57
C GLY A 331 -40.72 -5.50 -15.63
N ASP A 332 -39.93 -6.48 -16.02
CA ASP A 332 -39.65 -7.71 -15.26
C ASP A 332 -38.15 -8.05 -15.21
N ALA A 333 -37.31 -7.23 -15.87
CA ALA A 333 -35.85 -7.31 -15.85
C ALA A 333 -35.27 -7.29 -14.41
N PRO A 334 -34.03 -7.79 -14.22
CA PRO A 334 -33.41 -7.91 -12.91
C PRO A 334 -33.39 -6.58 -12.13
N GLU A 335 -33.69 -6.65 -10.83
CA GLU A 335 -33.68 -5.50 -9.91
C GLU A 335 -32.71 -5.77 -8.75
N LEU A 336 -31.71 -4.90 -8.60
CA LEU A 336 -30.80 -4.91 -7.45
C LEU A 336 -31.37 -4.02 -6.35
N CYS A 337 -31.59 -4.61 -5.17
CA CYS A 337 -31.95 -3.90 -3.95
C CYS A 337 -30.77 -3.92 -2.97
N VAL A 338 -30.44 -2.77 -2.40
CA VAL A 338 -29.35 -2.59 -1.44
C VAL A 338 -29.86 -1.79 -0.24
N GLU A 339 -29.72 -2.39 0.94
CA GLU A 339 -29.93 -1.78 2.24
C GLU A 339 -28.58 -1.30 2.78
N TYR A 340 -28.51 -0.04 3.20
CA TYR A 340 -27.28 0.57 3.69
C TYR A 340 -27.56 1.60 4.78
N VAL A 341 -26.56 1.79 5.64
CA VAL A 341 -26.54 2.88 6.61
C VAL A 341 -25.43 3.86 6.25
N ILE A 342 -25.75 5.14 6.33
CA ILE A 342 -24.76 6.20 6.28
C ILE A 342 -24.37 6.45 7.72
N THR A 343 -23.30 5.82 8.20
CA THR A 343 -22.69 6.30 9.45
C THR A 343 -22.29 7.75 9.21
N PRO A 344 -22.82 8.73 9.97
CA PRO A 344 -22.25 10.07 9.92
C PRO A 344 -20.77 9.89 10.25
N PRO A 345 -19.83 10.54 9.53
CA PRO A 345 -18.46 10.57 9.99
C PRO A 345 -18.47 11.05 11.45
N THR A 346 -18.02 10.19 12.35
CA THR A 346 -17.79 10.55 13.75
C THR A 346 -16.60 11.49 13.72
N TYR A 347 -16.85 12.78 13.84
CA TYR A 347 -15.82 13.80 13.91
C TYR A 347 -15.25 13.83 15.33
N ASP A 348 -13.94 13.70 15.48
CA ASP A 348 -13.28 13.92 16.78
C ASP A 348 -13.59 15.31 17.36
N CYS A 349 -13.85 16.29 16.48
CA CYS A 349 -14.27 17.65 16.79
C CYS A 349 -15.66 17.97 16.19
N PRO A 350 -16.78 17.59 16.86
CA PRO A 350 -18.13 17.68 16.29
C PRO A 350 -18.60 19.10 15.94
N SER A 351 -18.11 20.12 16.66
CA SER A 351 -18.44 21.53 16.43
C SER A 351 -17.83 22.09 15.15
N LEU A 352 -16.71 21.51 14.70
CA LEU A 352 -15.99 21.89 13.48
C LEU A 352 -16.33 20.98 12.30
N GLN A 353 -16.99 19.85 12.56
CA GLN A 353 -17.19 18.77 11.59
C GLN A 353 -15.84 18.32 10.97
N ALA A 354 -14.82 18.14 11.82
CA ALA A 354 -13.46 17.76 11.46
C ALA A 354 -12.89 16.73 12.47
N ASN A 355 -11.95 15.90 12.03
CA ASN A 355 -11.20 14.93 12.84
C ASN A 355 -9.85 15.51 13.30
N ILE A 356 -9.25 14.92 14.33
CA ILE A 356 -7.90 15.29 14.75
C ILE A 356 -6.92 14.94 13.62
N GLY A 357 -6.09 15.91 13.24
CA GLY A 357 -5.19 15.82 12.10
C GLY A 357 -5.78 16.27 10.77
N ASP A 358 -7.08 16.60 10.70
CA ASP A 358 -7.65 17.23 9.51
C ASP A 358 -7.02 18.60 9.28
N ALA A 359 -6.77 18.94 8.02
CA ALA A 359 -6.23 20.24 7.63
C ALA A 359 -7.21 21.36 7.96
N CYS A 360 -6.68 22.48 8.45
CA CYS A 360 -7.44 23.69 8.77
C CYS A 360 -6.59 24.93 8.47
N ASP A 361 -7.07 26.13 8.80
CA ASP A 361 -6.31 27.39 8.69
C ASP A 361 -6.52 28.18 9.99
N ASP A 362 -5.45 28.44 10.74
CA ASP A 362 -5.47 29.15 12.02
C ASP A 362 -5.36 30.69 11.86
N GLY A 363 -5.17 31.15 10.61
CA GLY A 363 -5.02 32.55 10.23
C GLY A 363 -3.70 33.18 10.65
N ASP A 364 -2.76 32.39 11.17
CA ASP A 364 -1.39 32.80 11.48
C ASP A 364 -0.46 32.41 10.32
N ASN A 365 -0.15 33.40 9.47
CA ASN A 365 0.76 33.20 8.33
C ASN A 365 2.24 32.92 8.73
N THR A 366 2.53 32.74 10.02
CA THR A 366 3.84 32.29 10.52
C THR A 366 3.89 30.79 10.81
N THR A 367 2.77 30.08 10.65
CA THR A 367 2.65 28.63 10.79
C THR A 367 2.25 27.99 9.45
N LEU A 368 2.63 26.72 9.26
CA LEU A 368 2.34 25.92 8.09
C LEU A 368 1.88 24.51 8.52
N ASN A 369 1.17 23.82 7.62
CA ASN A 369 0.57 22.50 7.89
C ASN A 369 -0.36 22.53 9.11
N ASP A 370 -1.25 23.51 9.10
CA ASP A 370 -2.30 23.71 10.08
C ASP A 370 -3.20 22.47 10.14
N VAL A 371 -3.27 21.88 11.32
CA VAL A 371 -4.10 20.71 11.59
C VAL A 371 -4.94 20.91 12.84
N ILE A 372 -6.08 20.24 12.87
CA ILE A 372 -6.92 20.15 14.07
C ILE A 372 -6.18 19.33 15.12
N ASP A 373 -5.84 19.96 16.24
CA ASP A 373 -5.16 19.31 17.37
C ASP A 373 -6.13 18.52 18.26
N SER A 374 -5.59 17.86 19.29
CA SER A 374 -6.38 17.06 20.25
C SER A 374 -7.37 17.89 21.08
N ASP A 375 -7.17 19.21 21.14
CA ASP A 375 -8.02 20.14 21.85
C ASP A 375 -9.04 20.82 20.91
N CYS A 376 -9.15 20.34 19.67
CA CYS A 376 -10.00 20.88 18.61
C CYS A 376 -9.70 22.33 18.23
N ASN A 377 -8.44 22.76 18.34
CA ASN A 377 -7.96 24.01 17.77
C ASN A 377 -7.30 23.76 16.43
N CYS A 378 -7.35 24.76 15.56
CA CYS A 378 -6.48 24.77 14.40
C CYS A 378 -5.12 25.35 14.81
N THR A 379 -4.05 24.59 14.61
CA THR A 379 -2.68 25.05 14.89
C THR A 379 -1.74 24.54 13.83
N GLY A 380 -0.86 25.39 13.31
CA GLY A 380 0.23 24.97 12.45
C GLY A 380 1.57 24.80 13.14
N VAL A 381 2.52 24.23 12.40
CA VAL A 381 3.92 24.14 12.79
C VAL A 381 4.61 25.46 12.39
N PRO A 382 5.40 26.10 13.27
CA PRO A 382 6.14 27.32 12.91
C PRO A 382 6.93 27.13 11.61
N SER A 383 6.65 27.97 10.62
CA SER A 383 7.22 27.83 9.29
C SER A 383 8.62 28.43 9.20
N THR A 384 9.42 27.90 8.29
CA THR A 384 10.73 28.45 7.94
C THR A 384 10.63 29.86 7.31
N CYS A 385 9.43 30.32 6.94
CA CYS A 385 9.18 31.65 6.39
C CYS A 385 9.13 32.75 7.48
N THR A 386 9.49 32.43 8.74
CA THR A 386 9.54 33.38 9.85
C THR A 386 10.35 34.63 9.50
N GLY A 387 9.67 35.76 9.26
CA GLY A 387 10.25 37.06 8.93
C GLY A 387 10.37 37.38 7.43
N ILE A 388 10.01 36.44 6.55
CA ILE A 388 9.97 36.59 5.09
C ILE A 388 8.51 36.72 4.63
N GLY A 389 7.60 35.94 5.22
CA GLY A 389 6.18 35.89 4.86
C GLY A 389 5.89 34.91 3.73
N ASP A 390 4.61 34.59 3.58
CA ASP A 390 3.95 33.86 2.50
C ASP A 390 2.67 34.67 2.25
N ALA A 391 2.61 35.43 1.16
CA ALA A 391 1.61 36.49 1.01
C ALA A 391 0.27 36.01 0.44
N ASP A 392 0.24 34.86 -0.23
CA ASP A 392 -0.98 34.27 -0.77
C ASP A 392 -1.39 32.94 -0.11
N GLY A 393 -0.53 32.38 0.76
CA GLY A 393 -0.85 31.26 1.64
C GLY A 393 -0.75 29.90 0.97
N ASP A 394 0.05 29.77 -0.10
CA ASP A 394 0.25 28.52 -0.82
C ASP A 394 1.30 27.59 -0.15
N GLY A 395 2.00 28.10 0.87
CA GLY A 395 3.02 27.40 1.63
C GLY A 395 4.46 27.58 1.12
N ILE A 396 4.70 28.45 0.14
CA ILE A 396 6.03 28.83 -0.37
C ILE A 396 6.42 30.19 0.21
N CYS A 397 7.66 30.33 0.69
CA CYS A 397 8.10 31.61 1.24
C CYS A 397 8.25 32.66 0.13
N ALA A 398 7.85 33.91 0.42
CA ALA A 398 7.86 35.04 -0.51
C ALA A 398 9.21 35.33 -1.22
N ASP A 399 10.33 34.82 -0.71
CA ASP A 399 11.66 35.00 -1.32
C ASP A 399 12.01 33.95 -2.38
N VAL A 400 11.28 32.84 -2.41
CA VAL A 400 11.43 31.76 -3.39
C VAL A 400 10.15 31.49 -4.19
N ASP A 401 9.05 32.15 -3.84
CA ASP A 401 7.82 32.09 -4.60
C ASP A 401 7.92 32.90 -5.91
N CYS A 402 7.59 32.26 -7.02
CA CYS A 402 7.57 32.88 -8.33
C CYS A 402 6.39 33.82 -8.59
N ASP A 403 5.30 33.71 -7.83
CA ASP A 403 4.25 34.73 -7.77
C ASP A 403 3.56 34.76 -6.40
N ASP A 404 4.21 35.43 -5.45
CA ASP A 404 3.77 35.72 -4.07
C ASP A 404 2.49 36.61 -3.98
N ASN A 405 1.56 36.50 -4.91
CA ASN A 405 0.24 37.14 -4.91
C ASN A 405 -0.85 36.26 -5.55
N ASP A 406 -0.51 35.08 -6.04
CA ASP A 406 -1.41 34.17 -6.75
C ASP A 406 -1.22 32.73 -6.23
N PRO A 407 -2.08 32.26 -5.30
CA PRO A 407 -1.91 30.97 -4.66
C PRO A 407 -2.15 29.78 -5.60
N ASP A 408 -2.55 30.04 -6.86
CA ASP A 408 -2.62 29.03 -7.91
C ASP A 408 -1.26 28.82 -8.62
N ILE A 409 -0.26 29.68 -8.38
CA ILE A 409 1.09 29.62 -8.97
C ILE A 409 2.12 29.16 -7.93
N THR A 410 2.04 27.88 -7.59
CA THR A 410 2.88 27.29 -6.54
C THR A 410 4.30 26.88 -7.02
N HIS A 411 4.93 27.67 -7.89
CA HIS A 411 6.24 27.33 -8.44
C HIS A 411 7.35 28.06 -7.68
N GLN A 412 8.39 27.33 -7.32
CA GLN A 412 9.63 27.87 -6.76
C GLN A 412 10.86 27.43 -7.58
N PRO A 413 11.98 28.18 -7.52
CA PRO A 413 13.22 27.76 -8.12
C PRO A 413 13.63 26.34 -7.72
N GLY A 414 13.81 25.47 -8.72
CA GLY A 414 14.11 24.05 -8.53
C GLY A 414 12.95 23.10 -8.86
N ASP A 415 11.72 23.60 -8.93
CA ASP A 415 10.58 22.79 -9.36
C ASP A 415 10.75 22.34 -10.81
N THR A 416 10.25 21.14 -11.12
CA THR A 416 10.28 20.62 -12.49
C THR A 416 9.34 21.41 -13.39
N CYS A 417 9.79 21.75 -14.59
CA CYS A 417 8.98 22.43 -15.59
C CYS A 417 9.27 21.89 -16.99
N ASP A 418 8.56 22.37 -18.02
CA ASP A 418 8.84 22.09 -19.44
C ASP A 418 8.81 23.41 -20.21
N ASP A 419 9.94 23.81 -20.81
CA ASP A 419 10.08 25.05 -21.58
C ASP A 419 9.66 24.90 -23.05
N GLY A 420 9.26 23.67 -23.43
CA GLY A 420 8.85 23.30 -24.77
C GLY A 420 10.00 23.14 -25.76
N ASP A 421 11.27 23.17 -25.34
CA ASP A 421 12.40 22.83 -26.20
C ASP A 421 12.57 21.30 -26.28
N PRO A 422 12.28 20.66 -27.44
CA PRO A 422 12.41 19.21 -27.58
C PRO A 422 13.86 18.70 -27.58
N ASN A 423 14.86 19.58 -27.41
CA ASN A 423 16.28 19.22 -27.37
C ASN A 423 16.87 19.20 -25.96
N THR A 424 16.08 19.48 -24.93
CA THR A 424 16.46 19.36 -23.53
C THR A 424 15.46 18.45 -22.79
N ILE A 425 15.88 17.95 -21.64
CA ILE A 425 14.99 17.28 -20.67
C ILE A 425 15.39 17.70 -19.25
N ASN A 426 14.50 17.42 -18.29
CA ASN A 426 14.72 17.69 -16.86
C ASN A 426 14.96 19.18 -16.57
N GLU A 427 14.16 20.03 -17.21
CA GLU A 427 14.12 21.46 -16.97
C GLU A 427 13.61 21.75 -15.56
N SER A 428 14.04 22.89 -15.04
CA SER A 428 13.59 23.36 -13.74
C SER A 428 13.29 24.84 -13.78
N ILE A 429 12.41 25.28 -12.90
CA ILE A 429 12.20 26.70 -12.65
C ILE A 429 13.51 27.31 -12.16
N GLN A 430 13.95 28.36 -12.84
CA GLN A 430 15.19 29.06 -12.55
C GLN A 430 14.96 30.12 -11.46
N GLN A 431 16.05 30.68 -10.94
CA GLN A 431 16.00 31.74 -9.92
C GLN A 431 15.30 33.03 -10.37
N ASP A 432 15.13 33.23 -11.68
CA ASP A 432 14.36 34.33 -12.24
C ASP A 432 12.93 33.92 -12.61
N CYS A 433 12.49 32.76 -12.13
CA CYS A 433 11.17 32.17 -12.36
C CYS A 433 10.84 31.88 -13.83
N SER A 434 11.87 31.85 -14.68
CA SER A 434 11.73 31.29 -16.02
C SER A 434 11.84 29.77 -15.97
N CYS A 435 11.03 29.09 -16.78
CA CYS A 435 11.29 27.69 -17.07
C CYS A 435 12.42 27.58 -18.08
N GLY A 436 13.39 26.73 -17.78
CA GLY A 436 14.51 26.46 -18.68
C GLY A 436 15.59 25.63 -18.00
N GLY A 437 16.81 25.71 -18.53
CA GLY A 437 17.86 24.80 -18.11
C GLY A 437 17.71 23.46 -18.83
N GLY A 438 17.81 22.35 -18.10
CA GLY A 438 17.72 21.02 -18.69
C GLY A 438 19.03 20.48 -19.25
N ILE A 439 19.06 19.15 -19.42
CA ILE A 439 20.19 18.41 -19.97
C ILE A 439 20.00 18.31 -21.49
N PRO A 440 20.97 18.75 -22.30
CA PRO A 440 20.88 18.58 -23.74
C PRO A 440 20.76 17.11 -24.12
N ILE A 441 19.72 16.75 -24.86
CA ILE A 441 19.53 15.42 -25.42
C ILE A 441 20.01 15.35 -26.87
N THR A 442 20.54 14.20 -27.25
CA THR A 442 20.89 13.87 -28.62
C THR A 442 19.87 12.87 -29.16
N SER A 443 19.25 13.21 -30.29
CA SER A 443 18.38 12.30 -31.03
C SER A 443 19.07 11.78 -32.28
N ILE A 444 19.07 10.46 -32.47
CA ILE A 444 19.62 9.81 -33.66
C ILE A 444 18.72 8.68 -34.13
N CYS A 445 18.51 8.58 -35.44
CA CYS A 445 17.85 7.45 -36.08
C CYS A 445 18.83 6.70 -36.99
N SER A 446 18.72 5.38 -36.99
CA SER A 446 19.46 4.51 -37.89
C SER A 446 18.53 3.51 -38.55
N ARG A 447 18.45 3.58 -39.87
CA ARG A 447 17.75 2.61 -40.71
C ARG A 447 18.67 1.44 -41.05
N ILE A 448 18.10 0.24 -41.13
CA ILE A 448 18.81 -0.94 -41.64
C ILE A 448 19.36 -0.64 -43.04
N ASN A 449 20.62 -0.96 -43.27
CA ASN A 449 21.35 -0.55 -44.47
C ASN A 449 22.08 -1.69 -45.19
N ALA A 450 21.83 -2.94 -44.80
CA ALA A 450 22.34 -4.16 -45.42
C ALA A 450 21.34 -5.30 -45.22
N GLY A 451 21.14 -6.17 -46.23
CA GLY A 451 20.18 -7.27 -46.14
C GLY A 451 20.54 -8.34 -45.11
N SER A 452 21.81 -8.44 -44.69
CA SER A 452 22.20 -9.32 -43.58
C SER A 452 21.95 -8.71 -42.19
N ASP A 453 21.33 -7.54 -42.12
CA ASP A 453 21.01 -6.84 -40.88
C ASP A 453 19.51 -6.87 -40.54
N ASP A 454 18.67 -7.46 -41.38
CA ASP A 454 17.32 -7.95 -41.08
C ASP A 454 17.19 -9.41 -41.51
N ALA A 455 16.73 -10.25 -40.59
CA ALA A 455 16.76 -11.68 -40.78
C ALA A 455 15.59 -12.38 -40.09
N GLU A 456 15.16 -13.48 -40.68
CA GLU A 456 14.04 -14.30 -40.20
C GLU A 456 14.52 -15.72 -39.96
N GLU A 457 14.33 -16.23 -38.75
CA GLU A 457 14.73 -17.59 -38.39
C GLU A 457 13.50 -18.46 -38.15
N ALA A 458 13.28 -19.43 -39.02
CA ALA A 458 12.20 -20.40 -38.86
C ALA A 458 12.42 -21.31 -37.63
N THR A 459 11.35 -21.92 -37.12
CA THR A 459 11.41 -22.89 -35.99
C THR A 459 12.40 -24.06 -36.22
N SER A 460 12.73 -24.36 -37.47
CA SER A 460 13.75 -25.37 -37.83
C SER A 460 15.20 -24.94 -37.53
N GLY A 461 15.42 -23.65 -37.25
CA GLY A 461 16.71 -23.00 -37.11
C GLY A 461 17.24 -22.36 -38.40
N SER A 462 16.62 -22.59 -39.55
CA SER A 462 17.06 -21.96 -40.81
C SER A 462 16.87 -20.44 -40.75
N THR A 463 17.95 -19.68 -40.98
CA THR A 463 17.93 -18.21 -41.03
C THR A 463 17.95 -17.71 -42.48
N ASP A 464 16.91 -16.95 -42.87
CA ASP A 464 16.85 -16.18 -44.11
C ASP A 464 17.39 -14.76 -43.88
N LEU A 465 18.14 -14.25 -44.86
CA LEU A 465 18.80 -12.93 -44.86
C LEU A 465 18.44 -12.12 -46.11
N SER A 466 17.42 -12.55 -46.85
CA SER A 466 17.11 -12.02 -48.18
C SER A 466 15.62 -12.04 -48.50
N SER A 467 14.79 -12.19 -47.47
CA SER A 467 13.34 -12.13 -47.60
C SER A 467 12.92 -10.77 -48.14
N SER A 468 11.85 -10.71 -48.94
CA SER A 468 11.33 -9.44 -49.45
C SER A 468 10.62 -8.63 -48.37
N ASP A 469 10.21 -9.29 -47.30
CA ASP A 469 9.34 -8.83 -46.25
C ASP A 469 9.87 -9.35 -44.91
N ILE A 470 9.37 -8.78 -43.82
CA ILE A 470 9.62 -9.23 -42.46
C ILE A 470 8.26 -9.58 -41.87
N GLU A 471 7.97 -10.88 -41.74
CA GLU A 471 6.83 -11.35 -40.99
C GLU A 471 7.19 -11.29 -39.52
N LEU A 472 6.55 -10.38 -38.76
CA LEU A 472 6.70 -10.35 -37.31
C LEU A 472 6.03 -11.60 -36.70
N ILE A 473 6.77 -12.71 -36.72
CA ILE A 473 6.52 -14.05 -36.16
C ILE A 473 5.89 -15.08 -37.10
N ASP A 474 4.64 -14.93 -37.53
CA ASP A 474 3.96 -15.99 -38.30
C ASP A 474 4.01 -15.79 -39.81
N ASP A 475 4.78 -16.63 -40.50
CA ASP A 475 4.88 -16.71 -41.96
C ASP A 475 4.03 -17.89 -42.49
N PRO A 476 3.12 -17.67 -43.47
CA PRO A 476 2.27 -18.73 -44.01
C PRO A 476 3.03 -19.86 -44.74
N GLY A 477 4.25 -19.61 -45.19
CA GLY A 477 5.14 -20.54 -45.88
C GLY A 477 6.15 -21.25 -44.97
N GLN A 478 6.64 -20.58 -43.90
CA GLN A 478 7.67 -21.12 -43.00
C GLN A 478 7.18 -21.42 -41.57
N GLY A 479 5.97 -20.99 -41.21
CA GLY A 479 5.40 -21.08 -39.86
C GLY A 479 5.95 -20.01 -38.93
N SER A 480 6.00 -20.30 -37.63
CA SER A 480 6.53 -19.36 -36.64
C SER A 480 8.04 -19.17 -36.77
N GLN A 481 8.47 -17.93 -36.67
CA GLN A 481 9.83 -17.45 -36.82
C GLN A 481 10.28 -16.60 -35.62
N THR A 482 11.58 -16.37 -35.53
CA THR A 482 12.21 -15.36 -34.67
C THR A 482 12.89 -14.32 -35.54
N ILE A 483 12.67 -13.04 -35.25
CA ILE A 483 13.15 -11.93 -36.09
C ILE A 483 14.38 -11.30 -35.48
N GLY A 484 15.38 -11.02 -36.30
CA GLY A 484 16.61 -10.32 -35.93
C GLY A 484 16.75 -9.03 -36.73
N LEU A 485 16.86 -7.89 -36.04
CA LEU A 485 17.07 -6.57 -36.65
C LEU A 485 18.36 -5.97 -36.09
N ARG A 486 19.27 -5.50 -36.94
CA ARG A 486 20.58 -4.99 -36.53
C ARG A 486 20.78 -3.58 -37.07
N PHE A 487 21.10 -2.68 -36.15
CA PHE A 487 21.29 -1.26 -36.43
C PHE A 487 22.75 -0.88 -36.22
N THR A 488 23.31 -0.13 -37.16
CA THR A 488 24.70 0.35 -37.13
C THR A 488 24.76 1.87 -37.09
N GLY A 489 25.88 2.45 -36.68
CA GLY A 489 26.10 3.90 -36.82
C GLY A 489 25.31 4.80 -35.87
N LEU A 490 24.68 4.25 -34.82
CA LEU A 490 23.98 5.03 -33.78
C LEU A 490 24.95 5.90 -32.94
N ASN A 491 26.23 5.56 -32.87
CA ASN A 491 27.28 6.34 -32.17
C ASN A 491 26.96 6.74 -30.72
N ILE A 492 26.06 6.00 -30.05
CA ILE A 492 25.68 6.26 -28.66
C ILE A 492 26.91 6.02 -27.76
N PRO A 493 27.29 6.96 -26.88
CA PRO A 493 28.35 6.74 -25.90
C PRO A 493 28.04 5.61 -24.93
N GLN A 494 29.07 4.86 -24.52
CA GLN A 494 28.94 3.85 -23.47
C GLN A 494 28.45 4.51 -22.17
N GLY A 495 27.45 3.91 -21.53
CA GLY A 495 26.84 4.43 -20.30
C GLY A 495 26.02 5.71 -20.48
N ALA A 496 25.72 6.13 -21.72
CA ALA A 496 24.71 7.15 -21.95
C ALA A 496 23.35 6.68 -21.41
N ILE A 497 22.56 7.62 -20.91
CA ILE A 497 21.19 7.36 -20.47
C ILE A 497 20.28 7.50 -21.69
N ILE A 498 19.56 6.43 -22.00
CA ILE A 498 18.58 6.39 -23.07
C ILE A 498 17.25 6.92 -22.50
N SER A 499 16.82 8.09 -22.95
CA SER A 499 15.57 8.69 -22.49
C SER A 499 14.36 8.09 -23.20
N GLN A 500 14.49 7.79 -24.50
CA GLN A 500 13.46 7.15 -25.32
C GLN A 500 14.10 6.37 -26.47
N ALA A 501 13.52 5.25 -26.85
CA ALA A 501 13.87 4.57 -28.08
C ALA A 501 12.68 3.80 -28.67
N HIS A 502 12.57 3.78 -30.00
CA HIS A 502 11.56 2.98 -30.69
C HIS A 502 12.07 2.51 -32.05
N ILE A 503 11.49 1.43 -32.55
CA ILE A 503 11.65 1.01 -33.96
C ILE A 503 10.39 1.43 -34.71
N GLN A 504 10.58 2.14 -35.81
CA GLN A 504 9.54 2.44 -36.78
C GLN A 504 9.59 1.42 -37.92
N PHE A 505 8.50 0.69 -38.11
CA PHE A 505 8.28 -0.17 -39.27
C PHE A 505 7.46 0.55 -40.35
N THR A 506 7.52 0.02 -41.58
CA THR A 506 6.62 0.36 -42.67
C THR A 506 5.87 -0.90 -43.08
N ALA A 507 4.54 -0.85 -43.18
CA ALA A 507 3.74 -2.00 -43.58
C ALA A 507 3.98 -2.38 -45.05
N ASP A 508 4.36 -3.63 -45.32
CA ASP A 508 4.44 -4.17 -46.68
C ASP A 508 3.10 -4.81 -47.09
N GLU A 509 2.46 -5.55 -46.17
CA GLU A 509 1.16 -6.16 -46.39
C GLU A 509 0.16 -5.85 -45.29
N THR A 510 -1.12 -6.07 -45.58
CA THR A 510 -2.23 -5.92 -44.63
C THR A 510 -2.66 -7.25 -44.02
N ARG A 511 -1.77 -8.25 -44.07
CA ARG A 511 -1.99 -9.54 -43.41
C ARG A 511 -1.76 -9.38 -41.91
N ASN A 512 -2.83 -9.64 -41.15
CA ASN A 512 -2.82 -9.59 -39.70
C ASN A 512 -3.20 -10.96 -39.14
N VAL A 513 -2.41 -11.50 -38.21
CA VAL A 513 -2.75 -12.72 -37.45
C VAL A 513 -2.86 -12.33 -35.98
N ASN A 514 -4.06 -12.50 -35.42
CA ASN A 514 -4.39 -12.11 -34.05
C ASN A 514 -4.72 -13.32 -33.16
N PRO A 515 -4.46 -13.26 -31.84
CA PRO A 515 -3.79 -12.16 -31.14
C PRO A 515 -2.32 -12.01 -31.56
N CYS A 516 -1.86 -10.76 -31.71
CA CYS A 516 -0.48 -10.44 -32.02
C CYS A 516 0.19 -9.89 -30.75
N ASN A 517 1.02 -10.73 -30.13
CA ASN A 517 1.73 -10.42 -28.89
C ASN A 517 3.22 -10.70 -29.10
N LEU A 518 3.99 -9.64 -29.22
CA LEU A 518 5.41 -9.67 -29.53
C LEU A 518 6.23 -9.32 -28.28
N ASN A 519 7.39 -9.94 -28.13
CA ASN A 519 8.38 -9.62 -27.12
C ASN A 519 9.64 -9.10 -27.81
N ILE A 520 10.10 -7.93 -27.39
CA ILE A 520 11.23 -7.23 -27.97
C ILE A 520 12.40 -7.31 -26.97
N TYR A 521 13.47 -7.96 -27.40
CA TYR A 521 14.72 -8.09 -26.65
C TYR A 521 15.86 -7.41 -27.40
N GLY A 522 16.91 -7.09 -26.68
CA GLY A 522 18.20 -6.73 -27.24
C GLY A 522 19.09 -7.97 -27.27
N GLN A 523 20.06 -8.01 -28.18
CA GLN A 523 21.17 -8.94 -28.05
C GLN A 523 22.11 -8.42 -26.96
N ALA A 524 22.29 -9.17 -25.87
CA ALA A 524 23.22 -8.90 -24.79
C ALA A 524 24.68 -9.11 -25.23
N SER A 525 25.16 -8.23 -26.11
CA SER A 525 26.51 -8.24 -26.69
C SER A 525 27.06 -6.83 -26.80
N ASP A 526 28.38 -6.71 -26.70
CA ASP A 526 29.05 -5.41 -26.74
C ASP A 526 29.00 -4.77 -28.13
N ASN A 527 29.12 -5.59 -29.19
CA ASN A 527 28.99 -5.20 -30.58
C ASN A 527 28.33 -6.34 -31.35
N ALA A 528 27.07 -6.16 -31.75
CA ALA A 528 26.34 -7.19 -32.48
C ALA A 528 27.00 -7.48 -33.82
N VAL A 529 27.31 -8.76 -34.08
CA VAL A 529 27.80 -9.22 -35.38
C VAL A 529 26.61 -9.34 -36.35
N THR A 530 26.84 -9.06 -37.63
CA THR A 530 25.83 -9.22 -38.69
C THR A 530 25.25 -10.65 -38.71
N PHE A 531 24.00 -10.81 -39.14
CA PHE A 531 23.37 -12.12 -39.22
C PHE A 531 24.02 -12.95 -40.33
N ASN A 532 23.94 -14.28 -40.21
CA ASN A 532 24.42 -15.20 -41.24
C ASN A 532 23.49 -16.41 -41.33
N SER A 533 23.62 -17.17 -42.42
CA SER A 533 22.74 -18.31 -42.75
C SER A 533 23.05 -19.59 -41.98
N GLY A 534 23.82 -19.52 -40.89
CA GLY A 534 24.02 -20.65 -40.00
C GLY A 534 22.77 -20.92 -39.17
N ASP A 535 22.50 -22.19 -38.88
CA ASP A 535 21.30 -22.56 -38.12
C ASP A 535 21.28 -21.90 -36.73
N HIS A 536 20.10 -21.44 -36.31
CA HIS A 536 19.84 -20.80 -35.02
C HIS A 536 20.63 -19.50 -34.81
N ASN A 537 20.98 -18.76 -35.88
CA ASN A 537 21.81 -17.56 -35.78
C ASN A 537 21.18 -16.42 -34.97
N ILE A 538 19.85 -16.38 -34.86
CA ILE A 538 19.09 -15.41 -34.09
C ILE A 538 18.74 -15.98 -32.72
N SER A 539 18.05 -17.12 -32.65
CA SER A 539 17.52 -17.65 -31.37
C SER A 539 18.60 -18.07 -30.37
N SER A 540 19.81 -18.40 -30.83
CA SER A 540 20.94 -18.73 -29.93
C SER A 540 21.67 -17.50 -29.36
N ARG A 541 21.35 -16.29 -29.84
CA ARG A 541 22.00 -15.06 -29.34
C ARG A 541 21.54 -14.80 -27.91
N PRO A 542 22.46 -14.42 -26.99
CA PRO A 542 22.08 -14.06 -25.64
C PRO A 542 21.18 -12.82 -25.68
N LYS A 543 20.02 -12.90 -25.03
CA LYS A 543 19.06 -11.79 -24.90
C LYS A 543 19.39 -10.94 -23.67
N THR A 544 18.97 -9.67 -23.71
CA THR A 544 18.86 -8.81 -22.53
C THR A 544 17.94 -9.42 -21.48
N GLY A 545 18.10 -9.00 -20.22
CA GLY A 545 17.15 -9.32 -19.16
C GLY A 545 15.87 -8.51 -19.31
N ALA A 546 16.00 -7.24 -19.67
CA ALA A 546 14.92 -6.36 -20.07
C ALA A 546 14.25 -6.87 -21.36
N VAL A 547 12.92 -6.82 -21.36
CA VAL A 547 12.03 -7.18 -22.45
C VAL A 547 10.86 -6.21 -22.47
N VAL A 548 10.43 -5.82 -23.67
CA VAL A 548 9.24 -4.99 -23.87
C VAL A 548 8.20 -5.80 -24.63
N SER A 549 7.00 -5.88 -24.09
CA SER A 549 5.85 -6.51 -24.77
C SER A 549 5.17 -5.50 -25.69
N TRP A 550 4.81 -5.95 -26.88
CA TRP A 550 4.13 -5.13 -27.89
C TRP A 550 2.92 -5.88 -28.47
N THR A 551 1.76 -5.25 -28.38
CA THR A 551 0.52 -5.73 -28.99
C THR A 551 0.11 -4.75 -30.10
N PRO A 552 0.71 -4.83 -31.30
CA PRO A 552 0.43 -3.88 -32.38
C PRO A 552 -1.04 -3.94 -32.80
N GLU A 553 -1.62 -2.78 -33.10
CA GLU A 553 -2.89 -2.70 -33.83
C GLU A 553 -2.77 -3.34 -35.22
N ASP A 554 -3.90 -3.67 -35.84
CA ASP A 554 -3.92 -4.21 -37.21
C ASP A 554 -3.37 -3.19 -38.21
N TRP A 555 -2.49 -3.63 -39.11
CA TRP A 555 -1.97 -2.79 -40.18
C TRP A 555 -2.94 -2.82 -41.36
N THR A 556 -3.53 -1.66 -41.67
CA THR A 556 -4.69 -1.59 -42.56
C THR A 556 -4.38 -1.14 -43.98
N SER A 557 -3.23 -0.49 -44.20
CA SER A 557 -2.77 -0.09 -45.54
C SER A 557 -1.29 -0.37 -45.76
N VAL A 558 -0.95 -0.77 -46.99
CA VAL A 558 0.44 -0.89 -47.45
C VAL A 558 1.09 0.49 -47.47
N GLY A 559 2.30 0.59 -46.93
CA GLY A 559 3.08 1.81 -46.78
C GLY A 559 2.77 2.62 -45.51
N ASP A 560 1.88 2.13 -44.63
CA ASP A 560 1.65 2.78 -43.34
C ASP A 560 2.93 2.73 -42.49
N ALA A 561 3.31 3.87 -41.91
CA ALA A 561 4.44 4.03 -41.00
C ALA A 561 4.09 5.03 -39.89
N GLY A 562 2.95 4.78 -39.23
CA GLY A 562 2.44 5.60 -38.13
C GLY A 562 2.64 4.95 -36.76
N PRO A 563 1.94 5.46 -35.73
CA PRO A 563 2.02 4.92 -34.36
C PRO A 563 1.70 3.41 -34.26
N ALA A 564 0.80 2.88 -35.10
CA ALA A 564 0.47 1.45 -35.12
C ALA A 564 1.63 0.55 -35.61
N GLN A 565 2.59 1.11 -36.36
CA GLN A 565 3.80 0.43 -36.85
C GLN A 565 5.04 0.78 -36.01
N GLN A 566 4.86 1.49 -34.89
CA GLN A 566 5.94 1.87 -33.99
C GLN A 566 5.92 0.97 -32.75
N THR A 567 7.09 0.52 -32.32
CA THR A 567 7.20 -0.22 -31.05
C THR A 567 6.88 0.71 -29.87
N PRO A 568 6.48 0.17 -28.70
CA PRO A 568 6.54 0.91 -27.44
C PRO A 568 7.99 1.35 -27.15
N ASP A 569 8.17 2.16 -26.10
CA ASP A 569 9.51 2.58 -25.70
C ASP A 569 10.38 1.38 -25.28
N ILE A 570 11.47 1.16 -26.03
CA ILE A 570 12.45 0.10 -25.81
C ILE A 570 13.75 0.63 -25.16
N SER A 571 13.71 1.83 -24.58
CA SER A 571 14.84 2.45 -23.86
C SER A 571 15.50 1.50 -22.86
N SER A 572 14.71 0.78 -22.05
CA SER A 572 15.19 -0.20 -21.06
C SER A 572 16.02 -1.34 -21.67
N VAL A 573 15.62 -1.83 -22.84
CA VAL A 573 16.31 -2.90 -23.58
C VAL A 573 17.66 -2.40 -24.09
N LEU A 574 17.69 -1.20 -24.67
CA LEU A 574 18.91 -0.60 -25.20
C LEU A 574 19.87 -0.15 -24.09
N GLN A 575 19.33 0.30 -22.96
CA GLN A 575 20.11 0.73 -21.80
C GLN A 575 21.01 -0.40 -21.28
N GLU A 576 20.50 -1.64 -21.24
CA GLU A 576 21.32 -2.80 -20.85
C GLU A 576 22.52 -3.01 -21.78
N ILE A 577 22.36 -2.78 -23.09
CA ILE A 577 23.43 -2.95 -24.09
C ILE A 577 24.46 -1.83 -23.97
N VAL A 578 24.00 -0.58 -23.89
CA VAL A 578 24.87 0.61 -23.82
C VAL A 578 25.66 0.66 -22.50
N ASN A 579 25.14 0.04 -21.43
CA ASN A 579 25.81 -0.09 -20.13
C ASN A 579 26.89 -1.18 -20.10
N ARG A 580 27.02 -2.02 -21.13
CA ARG A 580 28.00 -3.12 -21.12
C ARG A 580 29.42 -2.57 -21.16
N ASN A 581 30.30 -3.14 -20.34
CA ASN A 581 31.70 -2.69 -20.22
C ASN A 581 32.50 -2.70 -21.54
N GLY A 582 32.15 -3.55 -22.49
CA GLY A 582 32.80 -3.59 -23.81
C GLY A 582 32.09 -2.80 -24.91
N TYR A 583 30.92 -2.22 -24.62
CA TYR A 583 30.22 -1.38 -25.59
C TYR A 583 31.03 -0.10 -25.87
N SER A 584 31.00 0.38 -27.10
CA SER A 584 31.74 1.56 -27.55
C SER A 584 30.94 2.33 -28.59
N PRO A 585 31.11 3.66 -28.70
CA PRO A 585 30.44 4.44 -29.74
C PRO A 585 30.67 3.84 -31.13
N GLY A 586 29.56 3.54 -31.83
CA GLY A 586 29.58 2.95 -33.17
C GLY A 586 29.46 1.44 -33.21
N ASN A 587 29.46 0.76 -32.05
CA ASN A 587 29.07 -0.64 -31.97
C ASN A 587 27.61 -0.81 -32.44
N ALA A 588 27.34 -1.95 -33.07
CA ALA A 588 26.01 -2.26 -33.57
C ALA A 588 25.13 -2.82 -32.45
N ILE A 589 23.84 -2.49 -32.51
CA ILE A 589 22.79 -3.01 -31.63
C ILE A 589 21.94 -3.96 -32.45
N ALA A 590 21.71 -5.17 -31.95
CA ALA A 590 20.74 -6.09 -32.52
C ALA A 590 19.54 -6.23 -31.58
N VAL A 591 18.35 -6.21 -32.17
CA VAL A 591 17.05 -6.43 -31.54
C VAL A 591 16.52 -7.78 -32.03
N ILE A 592 15.95 -8.54 -31.10
CA ILE A 592 15.41 -9.87 -31.34
C ILE A 592 13.93 -9.83 -30.96
N ILE A 593 13.06 -10.21 -31.89
CA ILE A 593 11.61 -10.24 -31.68
C ILE A 593 11.12 -11.68 -31.76
N ASP A 594 10.44 -12.13 -30.71
CA ASP A 594 9.68 -13.39 -30.67
C ASP A 594 8.24 -13.14 -30.24
N GLY A 595 7.37 -14.14 -30.27
CA GLY A 595 5.99 -13.98 -29.80
C GLY A 595 5.00 -14.88 -30.52
N VAL A 596 3.79 -14.35 -30.75
CA VAL A 596 2.71 -14.96 -31.53
C VAL A 596 2.00 -13.90 -32.39
N GLY A 597 1.35 -14.34 -33.46
CA GLY A 597 0.64 -13.47 -34.40
C GLY A 597 1.51 -13.01 -35.57
N ALA A 598 1.04 -12.01 -36.31
CA ALA A 598 1.77 -11.45 -37.45
C ALA A 598 1.40 -10.00 -37.75
N ARG A 599 2.42 -9.23 -38.11
CA ARG A 599 2.37 -8.01 -38.92
C ARG A 599 3.50 -8.13 -39.96
N THR A 600 3.26 -7.72 -41.20
CA THR A 600 4.25 -7.90 -42.28
C THR A 600 4.84 -6.55 -42.68
N ALA A 601 6.14 -6.36 -42.43
CA ALA A 601 6.87 -5.12 -42.64
C ALA A 601 7.79 -5.19 -43.86
N GLU A 602 8.12 -4.01 -44.40
CA GLU A 602 9.15 -3.87 -45.42
C GLU A 602 10.52 -4.29 -44.87
N SER A 603 11.19 -5.20 -45.58
CA SER A 603 12.60 -5.52 -45.35
C SER A 603 13.52 -4.58 -46.13
N PHE A 604 14.82 -4.66 -45.85
CA PHE A 604 15.86 -4.04 -46.65
C PHE A 604 15.91 -4.60 -48.06
N ASP A 605 15.77 -5.92 -48.25
CA ASP A 605 15.87 -6.54 -49.58
C ASP A 605 14.62 -6.28 -50.44
N GLY A 606 13.45 -6.04 -49.83
CA GLY A 606 12.24 -5.56 -50.48
C GLY A 606 12.30 -4.08 -50.82
N ALA A 607 12.43 -3.23 -49.81
CA ALA A 607 12.45 -1.77 -49.95
C ALA A 607 13.47 -1.11 -48.99
N PRO A 608 14.74 -0.91 -49.41
CA PRO A 608 15.80 -0.34 -48.56
C PRO A 608 15.47 1.00 -47.90
N THR A 609 14.62 1.82 -48.54
CA THR A 609 14.22 3.14 -48.03
C THR A 609 13.04 3.09 -47.07
N LEU A 610 12.39 1.93 -46.91
CA LEU A 610 11.23 1.69 -46.04
C LEU A 610 11.51 0.67 -44.94
N ALA A 611 12.66 -0.02 -45.00
CA ALA A 611 13.18 -0.91 -43.97
C ALA A 611 13.16 -0.27 -42.57
N ALA A 612 13.10 -1.12 -41.53
CA ALA A 612 12.98 -0.71 -40.14
C ALA A 612 14.05 0.32 -39.73
N GLU A 613 13.63 1.32 -38.94
CA GLU A 613 14.47 2.41 -38.46
C GLU A 613 14.39 2.52 -36.92
N LEU A 614 15.55 2.43 -36.27
CA LEU A 614 15.66 2.60 -34.81
C LEU A 614 16.01 4.05 -34.51
N CYS A 615 15.11 4.74 -33.83
CA CYS A 615 15.32 6.09 -33.31
C CYS A 615 15.59 6.04 -31.80
N VAL A 616 16.61 6.77 -31.35
CA VAL A 616 17.08 6.79 -29.97
C VAL A 616 17.36 8.22 -29.54
N GLN A 617 16.78 8.60 -28.40
CA GLN A 617 17.11 9.81 -27.68
C GLN A 617 17.95 9.45 -26.45
N PHE A 618 19.06 10.16 -26.26
CA PHE A 618 19.96 9.89 -25.15
C PHE A 618 20.71 11.14 -24.71
N TYR A 619 21.23 11.10 -23.49
CA TYR A 619 22.17 12.09 -22.99
C TYR A 619 23.28 11.39 -22.22
N THR A 620 24.45 12.02 -22.14
CA THR A 620 25.52 11.55 -21.25
C THR A 620 25.34 12.20 -19.90
N PRO A 621 25.35 11.43 -18.79
CA PRO A 621 25.43 12.04 -17.47
C PRO A 621 26.60 13.03 -17.42
N PRO A 622 26.46 14.18 -16.75
CA PRO A 622 27.59 15.05 -16.52
C PRO A 622 28.71 14.26 -15.86
N ALA A 623 29.91 14.37 -16.41
CA ALA A 623 31.08 13.72 -15.83
C ALA A 623 31.42 14.45 -14.52
N PHE A 624 31.10 13.81 -13.39
CA PHE A 624 31.49 14.31 -12.09
C PHE A 624 32.99 14.12 -11.88
N ASP A 625 33.69 15.15 -11.40
CA ASP A 625 35.10 15.01 -10.99
C ASP A 625 35.26 13.91 -9.91
N CYS A 626 34.20 13.72 -9.10
CA CYS A 626 34.10 12.73 -8.04
C CYS A 626 32.90 11.80 -8.25
N PRO A 627 33.01 10.78 -9.11
CA PRO A 627 31.87 9.95 -9.53
C PRO A 627 31.16 9.19 -8.40
N ASN A 628 31.89 8.79 -7.35
CA ASN A 628 31.28 8.07 -6.21
C ASN A 628 30.41 8.97 -5.33
N LEU A 629 30.53 10.28 -5.48
CA LEU A 629 29.78 11.28 -4.71
C LEU A 629 28.72 11.98 -5.57
N ASN A 630 28.67 11.69 -6.88
CA ASN A 630 27.89 12.47 -7.84
C ASN A 630 28.11 14.00 -7.68
N ALA A 631 29.36 14.40 -7.47
CA ALA A 631 29.74 15.79 -7.18
C ALA A 631 31.02 16.21 -7.92
N ASN A 632 31.18 17.50 -8.17
CA ASN A 632 32.37 18.11 -8.76
C ASN A 632 33.29 18.70 -7.70
N ILE A 633 34.56 18.92 -8.04
CA ILE A 633 35.50 19.58 -7.15
C ILE A 633 35.02 21.02 -6.92
N GLY A 634 34.84 21.40 -5.65
CA GLY A 634 34.33 22.70 -5.24
C GLY A 634 32.83 22.75 -4.91
N ASP A 635 32.07 21.66 -5.14
CA ASP A 635 30.68 21.58 -4.72
C ASP A 635 30.57 21.65 -3.19
N MET A 636 29.54 22.33 -2.69
CA MET A 636 29.24 22.41 -1.26
C MET A 636 28.90 21.03 -0.71
N CYS A 637 29.41 20.72 0.47
CA CYS A 637 29.13 19.47 1.17
C CYS A 637 29.10 19.72 2.68
N ASN A 638 28.96 18.69 3.50
CA ASN A 638 29.12 18.78 4.96
C ASN A 638 30.00 17.62 5.42
N ASP A 639 31.17 17.91 6.01
CA ASP A 639 32.13 16.90 6.46
C ASP A 639 31.83 16.37 7.88
N GLY A 640 30.77 16.90 8.51
CA GLY A 640 30.34 16.57 9.87
C GLY A 640 31.28 17.09 10.96
N ASP A 641 32.30 17.88 10.60
CA ASP A 641 33.21 18.51 11.54
C ASP A 641 32.72 19.92 11.88
N ASN A 642 32.16 20.08 13.08
CA ASN A 642 31.65 21.36 13.55
C ASN A 642 32.75 22.44 13.75
N THR A 643 34.03 22.11 13.50
CA THR A 643 35.17 23.04 13.60
C THR A 643 35.58 23.65 12.26
N THR A 644 34.99 23.21 11.15
CA THR A 644 35.21 23.73 9.80
C THR A 644 34.01 24.57 9.31
N LEU A 645 34.26 25.44 8.33
CA LEU A 645 33.24 26.23 7.62
C LEU A 645 33.54 26.20 6.11
N ASN A 646 32.51 26.41 5.30
CA ASN A 646 32.58 26.40 3.83
C ASN A 646 33.12 25.08 3.27
N ASP A 647 32.54 23.99 3.73
CA ASP A 647 32.89 22.63 3.33
C ASP A 647 32.65 22.45 1.83
N THR A 648 33.69 22.02 1.12
CA THR A 648 33.62 21.76 -0.31
C THR A 648 34.31 20.44 -0.65
N ILE A 649 33.92 19.84 -1.77
CA ILE A 649 34.58 18.65 -2.31
C ILE A 649 35.98 19.02 -2.79
N ASP A 650 37.00 18.41 -2.18
CA ASP A 650 38.39 18.65 -2.51
C ASP A 650 38.85 17.87 -3.75
N ALA A 651 40.08 18.12 -4.21
CA ALA A 651 40.65 17.46 -5.39
C ALA A 651 40.89 15.95 -5.22
N ASN A 652 40.71 15.41 -4.01
CA ASN A 652 40.79 13.99 -3.71
C ASN A 652 39.39 13.38 -3.47
N CYS A 653 38.32 14.12 -3.76
CA CYS A 653 36.95 13.69 -3.55
C CYS A 653 36.58 13.46 -2.08
N ASN A 654 37.11 14.27 -1.17
CA ASN A 654 36.66 14.33 0.21
C ASN A 654 35.89 15.61 0.43
N CYS A 655 34.84 15.55 1.24
CA CYS A 655 34.26 16.75 1.80
C CYS A 655 35.20 17.29 2.89
N ALA A 656 35.63 18.55 2.77
CA ALA A 656 36.47 19.20 3.76
C ALA A 656 36.22 20.71 3.80
N GLY A 657 36.09 21.28 4.99
CA GLY A 657 36.00 22.72 5.16
C GLY A 657 37.27 23.44 5.56
N THR A 658 37.17 24.76 5.57
CA THR A 658 38.23 25.63 6.10
C THR A 658 38.15 25.68 7.63
N PRO A 659 39.23 25.37 8.36
CA PRO A 659 39.20 25.43 9.82
C PRO A 659 38.82 26.82 10.31
N THR A 660 37.86 26.89 11.23
CA THR A 660 37.56 28.13 11.93
C THR A 660 38.75 28.50 12.79
N ALA A 661 39.44 29.59 12.44
CA ALA A 661 40.53 30.10 13.26
C ALA A 661 39.95 30.50 14.62
N CYS A 662 40.19 29.70 15.66
CA CYS A 662 39.90 30.09 17.02
C CYS A 662 40.65 31.39 17.32
N THR A 663 39.91 32.49 17.48
CA THR A 663 40.37 33.65 18.23
C THR A 663 40.51 33.21 19.69
N GLY A 664 41.72 32.81 20.06
CA GLY A 664 42.22 32.80 21.43
C GLY A 664 43.08 34.02 21.69
#